data_AF-A0A9D8T908-F1
#
_entry.id   AF-A0A9D8T908-F1
#
_cell.length_a   1.000
_cell.length_b   1.000
_cell.length_c   1.000
_cell.angle_alpha   90.00
_cell.angle_beta   90.00
_cell.angle_gamma   90.00
#
_symmetry.space_group_name_H-M   'P 1'
#
loop_
_entity.id
_entity.type
_entity.pdbx_description
1 polymer ?
#
loop_
_entity_poly.entity_id
_entity_poly.type
_entity_poly.pdbx_seq_one_letter_code
_entity_poly.pdbx_strand_id
1 'polypeptide(L)'
;MDRQSFDREDIYASTLEYFKGDELATKVWITKYALKDSYGNIYEKTPADMHWRLAKEIARIEKKYASPLSEKELFDLFDHFRYLIPQGSPMTGIGNDFQIASLSNCFVIGEELEKSDSYGAIIKTDEEQIQLMKRRGGVGHDLSGIRPKGSPVKNAALTSTGIVPFMERYSNSTKEVAQDGRRGALMLSISIQHPDATDFIDAKTEMEKITGANISVRIDDAFMKAALGNENYTQQFPIESANPQYTKEINAAELWKKIIHNAWQSAEPGVLFWDTIIRESLPDCYSDQGFRTISTNPCGEIPLCPYDSCRLLALNLYSYVNNPFTPEAHFDFELFKKHVALAQRIMDDIIDLEIEKIDAILAKIASDPEDEAVKRCEREVWEKIREKSQKGRRTGIGITAEGDMLAAMNLRYGSEEACEFAEKVHQNLAVAAYLSSAQLAEERGAFPVYNAEKEKNNPFLNRLFDASPELRESVAKKGRRNIACLTIAPTGTTSLMSQTTSGIEPAFMLVYKRRRKINATEDAKTYDFIDENGEKWEEFIVFHEKFKVWMQAQGLDTEKSYSQEELNELIARSPYHGATSKDVDWLQKVRMQGRIQKWVDHSISVTINLPNDVSEDLVNTLYIEAWKCGCKGCTVYRDGSRAGVLVDATTPSKTKEEAPIPAAITLVRPKELEADVLRFQNNKEKWIAFIGLQNGRPYEIFTGLKDDDDGIALPKNVTHGKIIKNVDENGKRYDFQFSNRRGYKTTVEGLSDKFNPEYWNYAKLISGVLRYGMPIDQVLKLVGSLELDSRSINTWKNGVERALKNYLPDGIIKGEVCPNCGGQLVKQEGCTHCSNCEYSKCG
;
A
#
# COMPACT_ATOMS: atom_id res chain seq x y z
N MET A 1 -38.61 -1.26 -0.01
CA MET A 1 -38.86 0.07 -0.61
C MET A 1 -38.00 0.12 -1.85
N ASP A 2 -38.60 0.32 -3.02
CA ASP A 2 -37.85 0.53 -4.27
C ASP A 2 -37.07 1.84 -4.14
N ARG A 3 -35.75 1.73 -3.94
CA ARG A 3 -34.85 2.89 -3.96
C ARG A 3 -34.59 3.24 -5.43
N GLN A 4 -34.79 4.50 -5.80
CA GLN A 4 -34.49 4.96 -7.15
C GLN A 4 -32.97 5.07 -7.33
N SER A 5 -32.43 4.46 -8.38
CA SER A 5 -31.03 4.61 -8.77
C SER A 5 -30.82 5.90 -9.58
N PHE A 6 -29.62 6.47 -9.50
CA PHE A 6 -29.25 7.68 -10.23
C PHE A 6 -28.35 7.36 -11.43
N ASP A 7 -28.39 8.24 -12.44
CA ASP A 7 -27.48 8.15 -13.59
C ASP A 7 -26.05 8.54 -13.21
N ARG A 8 -25.06 7.90 -13.84
CA ARG A 8 -23.63 8.08 -13.50
C ARG A 8 -23.11 9.47 -13.83
N GLU A 9 -23.59 10.09 -14.91
CA GLU A 9 -23.18 11.46 -15.29
C GLU A 9 -23.75 12.47 -14.28
N ASP A 10 -25.01 12.30 -13.89
CA ASP A 10 -25.68 13.14 -12.88
C ASP A 10 -24.98 13.04 -11.51
N ILE A 11 -24.62 11.82 -11.08
CA ILE A 11 -23.88 11.61 -9.82
C ILE A 11 -22.52 12.31 -9.89
N TYR A 12 -21.78 12.14 -11.00
CA TYR A 12 -20.46 12.74 -11.16
C TYR A 12 -20.53 14.27 -11.13
N ALA A 13 -21.44 14.87 -11.89
CA ALA A 13 -21.61 16.32 -11.93
C ALA A 13 -22.00 16.88 -10.54
N SER A 14 -22.98 16.27 -9.87
CA SER A 14 -23.46 16.73 -8.56
C SER A 14 -22.40 16.57 -7.46
N THR A 15 -21.63 15.48 -7.51
CA THR A 15 -20.54 15.23 -6.55
C THR A 15 -19.33 16.12 -6.84
N LEU A 16 -19.06 16.45 -8.11
CA LEU A 16 -18.00 17.39 -8.48
C LEU A 16 -18.32 18.80 -7.98
N GLU A 17 -19.58 19.23 -8.08
CA GLU A 17 -20.05 20.47 -7.48
C GLU A 17 -19.89 20.47 -5.96
N TYR A 18 -20.27 19.37 -5.29
CA TYR A 18 -20.10 19.21 -3.84
C TYR A 18 -18.64 19.41 -3.38
N PHE A 19 -17.68 18.85 -4.12
CA PHE A 19 -16.25 19.00 -3.84
C PHE A 19 -15.58 20.19 -4.55
N LYS A 20 -16.38 21.14 -5.07
CA LYS A 20 -15.90 22.39 -5.70
C LYS A 20 -14.88 22.16 -6.83
N GLY A 21 -15.09 21.13 -7.64
CA GLY A 21 -14.24 20.80 -8.78
C GLY A 21 -13.11 19.79 -8.50
N ASP A 22 -12.98 19.26 -7.29
CA ASP A 22 -11.98 18.23 -6.98
C ASP A 22 -12.38 16.84 -7.50
N GLU A 23 -11.94 16.55 -8.72
CA GLU A 23 -12.22 15.27 -9.37
C GLU A 23 -11.72 14.04 -8.60
N LEU A 24 -10.64 14.17 -7.82
CA LEU A 24 -10.08 13.03 -7.10
C LEU A 24 -11.01 12.64 -5.95
N ALA A 25 -11.43 13.62 -5.15
CA ALA A 25 -12.42 13.41 -4.09
C ALA A 25 -13.73 12.86 -4.68
N THR A 26 -14.21 13.43 -5.78
CA THR A 26 -15.41 12.97 -6.51
C THR A 26 -15.32 11.50 -6.90
N LYS A 27 -14.27 11.10 -7.63
CA LYS A 27 -14.10 9.72 -8.11
C LYS A 27 -13.98 8.72 -6.95
N VAL A 28 -13.26 9.12 -5.91
CA VAL A 28 -13.05 8.29 -4.71
C VAL A 28 -14.37 8.07 -3.98
N TRP A 29 -15.17 9.11 -3.74
CA TRP A 29 -16.45 8.97 -3.05
C TRP A 29 -17.43 8.07 -3.82
N ILE A 30 -17.60 8.33 -5.12
CA ILE A 30 -18.49 7.53 -6.00
C ILE A 30 -18.10 6.06 -6.00
N THR A 31 -16.79 5.77 -6.05
CA THR A 31 -16.30 4.40 -6.16
C THR A 31 -16.40 3.63 -4.84
N LYS A 32 -16.09 4.30 -3.72
CA LYS A 32 -15.85 3.63 -2.42
C LYS A 32 -16.99 3.78 -1.40
N TYR A 33 -17.79 4.85 -1.45
CA TYR A 33 -18.68 5.23 -0.36
C TYR A 33 -20.14 5.41 -0.76
N ALA A 34 -20.41 5.82 -2.01
CA ALA A 34 -21.76 5.90 -2.51
C ALA A 34 -22.43 4.51 -2.43
N LEU A 35 -23.64 4.48 -1.86
CA LEU A 35 -24.39 3.25 -1.70
C LEU A 35 -24.74 2.63 -3.05
N LYS A 36 -24.35 1.37 -3.25
CA LYS A 36 -24.55 0.64 -4.51
C LYS A 36 -24.92 -0.82 -4.30
N ASP A 37 -25.62 -1.39 -5.28
CA ASP A 37 -25.90 -2.83 -5.33
C ASP A 37 -24.82 -3.61 -6.10
N SER A 38 -24.99 -4.94 -6.19
CA SER A 38 -24.08 -5.84 -6.91
C SER A 38 -24.09 -5.65 -8.43
N TYR A 39 -25.08 -4.93 -8.99
CA TYR A 39 -25.18 -4.61 -10.41
C TYR A 39 -24.50 -3.26 -10.74
N GLY A 40 -24.03 -2.54 -9.72
CA GLY A 40 -23.38 -1.23 -9.87
C GLY A 40 -24.35 -0.06 -9.95
N ASN A 41 -25.63 -0.27 -9.63
CA ASN A 41 -26.61 0.82 -9.51
C ASN A 41 -26.31 1.61 -8.24
N ILE A 42 -26.23 2.94 -8.35
CA ILE A 42 -25.91 3.84 -7.24
C ILE A 42 -27.18 4.54 -6.76
N TYR A 43 -27.38 4.60 -5.44
CA TYR A 43 -28.59 5.09 -4.77
C TYR A 43 -28.37 6.38 -3.97
N GLU A 44 -27.18 6.98 -4.06
CA GLU A 44 -26.83 8.24 -3.42
C GLU A 44 -26.29 9.18 -4.48
N LYS A 45 -26.88 10.38 -4.59
CA LYS A 45 -26.53 11.36 -5.62
C LYS A 45 -25.33 12.19 -5.19
N THR A 46 -25.22 12.49 -3.90
CA THR A 46 -24.14 13.30 -3.31
C THR A 46 -23.71 12.77 -1.94
N PRO A 47 -22.54 13.18 -1.40
CA PRO A 47 -22.14 12.82 -0.05
C PRO A 47 -23.14 13.22 1.05
N ALA A 48 -23.96 14.25 0.83
CA ALA A 48 -25.04 14.62 1.75
C ALA A 48 -26.07 13.49 1.96
N ASP A 49 -26.37 12.70 0.92
CA ASP A 49 -27.28 11.57 1.03
C ASP A 49 -26.70 10.47 1.95
N MET A 50 -25.39 10.22 1.82
CA MET A 50 -24.65 9.34 2.73
C MET A 50 -24.71 9.87 4.16
N HIS A 51 -24.42 11.15 4.39
CA HIS A 51 -24.48 11.73 5.74
C HIS A 51 -25.86 11.57 6.39
N TRP A 52 -26.95 11.73 5.61
CA TRP A 52 -28.30 11.44 6.09
C TRP A 52 -28.52 9.95 6.41
N ARG A 53 -28.01 9.03 5.58
CA ARG A 53 -28.06 7.58 5.89
C ARG A 53 -27.36 7.28 7.21
N LEU A 54 -26.17 7.82 7.43
CA LEU A 54 -25.42 7.61 8.68
C LEU A 54 -26.19 8.18 9.88
N ALA A 55 -26.67 9.43 9.77
CA ALA A 55 -27.39 10.12 10.83
C ALA A 55 -28.69 9.39 11.22
N LYS A 56 -29.45 8.87 10.25
CA LYS A 56 -30.70 8.11 10.49
C LYS A 56 -30.46 6.84 11.30
N GLU A 57 -29.43 6.07 10.95
CA GLU A 57 -29.12 4.82 11.64
C GLU A 57 -28.56 5.06 13.05
N ILE A 58 -27.74 6.10 13.24
CA ILE A 58 -27.26 6.46 14.58
C ILE A 58 -28.42 6.97 15.44
N ALA A 59 -29.29 7.83 14.90
CA ALA A 59 -30.50 8.29 15.61
C ALA A 59 -31.44 7.12 15.97
N ARG A 60 -31.48 6.05 15.15
CA ARG A 60 -32.23 4.83 15.47
C ARG A 60 -31.66 4.11 16.70
N ILE A 61 -30.34 4.06 16.86
CA ILE A 61 -29.70 3.50 18.06
C ILE A 61 -29.91 4.42 19.26
N GLU A 62 -29.76 5.73 19.09
CA GLU A 62 -29.95 6.72 20.16
C GLU A 62 -31.30 6.57 20.87
N LYS A 63 -32.37 6.21 20.13
CA LYS A 63 -33.72 5.94 20.70
C LYS A 63 -33.76 4.80 21.73
N LYS A 64 -32.72 3.96 21.83
CA LYS A 64 -32.58 2.93 22.87
C LYS A 64 -32.14 3.52 24.22
N TYR A 65 -31.64 4.76 24.25
CA TYR A 65 -31.04 5.40 25.41
C TYR A 65 -31.78 6.70 25.79
N ALA A 66 -31.46 7.22 26.98
CA ALA A 66 -31.96 8.53 27.41
C ALA A 66 -31.32 9.66 26.58
N SER A 67 -32.08 10.75 26.42
CA SER A 67 -31.66 11.98 25.73
C SER A 67 -31.10 11.71 24.31
N PRO A 68 -31.91 11.13 23.40
CA PRO A 68 -31.44 10.77 22.06
C PRO A 68 -31.08 12.02 21.24
N LEU A 69 -29.95 11.96 20.54
CA LEU A 69 -29.62 12.94 19.49
C LEU A 69 -30.61 12.82 18.31
N SER A 70 -31.01 13.97 17.76
CA SER A 70 -31.84 13.99 16.56
C SER A 70 -31.06 13.69 15.28
N GLU A 71 -31.75 13.24 14.24
CA GLU A 71 -31.15 13.02 12.92
C GLU A 71 -30.49 14.29 12.36
N LYS A 72 -31.06 15.47 12.64
CA LYS A 72 -30.53 16.76 12.18
C LYS A 72 -29.24 17.13 12.90
N GLU A 73 -29.18 16.96 14.22
CA GLU A 73 -27.95 17.20 15.00
C GLU A 73 -26.81 16.30 14.52
N LEU A 74 -27.11 15.02 14.25
CA LEU A 74 -26.12 14.07 13.72
C LEU A 74 -25.68 14.42 12.30
N PHE A 75 -26.62 14.79 11.43
CA PHE A 75 -26.30 15.25 10.07
C PHE A 75 -25.36 16.46 10.10
N ASP A 76 -25.63 17.45 10.94
CA ASP A 76 -24.84 18.68 11.03
C ASP A 76 -23.39 18.44 11.50
N LEU A 77 -23.15 17.34 12.24
CA LEU A 77 -21.80 16.94 12.62
C LEU A 77 -21.02 16.29 11.47
N PHE A 78 -21.70 15.55 10.58
CA PHE A 78 -21.08 14.82 9.48
C PHE A 78 -20.97 15.64 8.20
N ASP A 79 -21.90 16.56 7.98
CA ASP A 79 -22.08 17.25 6.72
C ASP A 79 -20.79 17.95 6.24
N HIS A 80 -20.53 17.85 4.94
CA HIS A 80 -19.33 18.37 4.28
C HIS A 80 -18.01 17.88 4.87
N PHE A 81 -18.02 16.73 5.57
CA PHE A 81 -16.84 16.23 6.29
C PHE A 81 -16.26 17.30 7.22
N ARG A 82 -17.12 18.20 7.71
CA ARG A 82 -16.69 19.43 8.36
C ARG A 82 -16.15 19.14 9.75
N TYR A 83 -16.88 18.42 10.59
CA TYR A 83 -16.45 18.20 11.97
C TYR A 83 -16.06 16.76 12.24
N LEU A 84 -16.99 15.83 12.03
CA LEU A 84 -16.81 14.42 12.35
C LEU A 84 -16.81 13.60 11.06
N ILE A 85 -15.82 12.73 10.91
CA ILE A 85 -15.65 11.90 9.72
C ILE A 85 -15.53 10.45 10.15
N PRO A 86 -16.62 9.65 10.09
CA PRO A 86 -16.52 8.21 10.23
C PRO A 86 -15.54 7.66 9.19
N GLN A 87 -14.78 6.62 9.54
CA GLN A 87 -13.84 6.05 8.57
C GLN A 87 -14.53 5.15 7.53
N GLY A 88 -13.71 4.53 6.66
CA GLY A 88 -14.18 3.82 5.49
C GLY A 88 -15.22 2.72 5.75
N SER A 89 -15.00 1.81 6.71
CA SER A 89 -15.99 0.74 6.99
C SER A 89 -17.31 1.32 7.54
N PRO A 90 -17.32 2.25 8.52
CA PRO A 90 -18.55 2.91 8.95
C PRO A 90 -19.29 3.64 7.83
N MET A 91 -18.60 4.45 7.00
CA MET A 91 -19.24 5.17 5.89
C MET A 91 -19.88 4.24 4.87
N THR A 92 -19.21 3.14 4.51
CA THR A 92 -19.75 2.15 3.56
C THR A 92 -20.86 1.29 4.17
N GLY A 93 -20.77 0.94 5.46
CA GLY A 93 -21.56 -0.15 6.06
C GLY A 93 -22.83 0.27 6.82
N ILE A 94 -22.85 1.45 7.44
CA ILE A 94 -24.00 1.91 8.25
C ILE A 94 -25.19 2.17 7.32
N GLY A 95 -26.33 1.51 7.57
CA GLY A 95 -27.53 1.63 6.72
C GLY A 95 -27.39 1.01 5.31
N ASN A 96 -26.35 0.21 5.08
CA ASN A 96 -26.17 -0.53 3.84
C ASN A 96 -26.80 -1.93 3.97
N ASP A 97 -27.87 -2.15 3.21
CA ASP A 97 -28.63 -3.40 3.18
C ASP A 97 -28.28 -4.28 1.96
N PHE A 98 -27.43 -3.78 1.05
CA PHE A 98 -27.00 -4.50 -0.15
C PHE A 98 -25.77 -5.37 0.11
N GLN A 99 -25.03 -5.11 1.18
CA GLN A 99 -23.80 -5.82 1.53
C GLN A 99 -23.80 -6.22 3.00
N ILE A 100 -23.45 -7.49 3.26
CA ILE A 100 -23.20 -7.99 4.62
C ILE A 100 -21.71 -7.80 4.93
N ALA A 101 -21.40 -6.74 5.64
CA ALA A 101 -20.04 -6.35 6.03
C ALA A 101 -20.01 -5.86 7.49
N SER A 102 -18.81 -5.86 8.07
CA SER A 102 -18.55 -5.27 9.38
C SER A 102 -18.28 -3.77 9.25
N LEU A 103 -18.65 -3.01 10.28
CA LEU A 103 -18.32 -1.60 10.46
C LEU A 103 -16.91 -1.40 11.03
N SER A 104 -16.27 -2.47 11.52
CA SER A 104 -14.89 -2.42 11.99
C SER A 104 -13.93 -2.34 10.79
N ASN A 105 -12.92 -1.47 10.89
CA ASN A 105 -11.92 -1.30 9.85
C ASN A 105 -10.89 -2.41 9.87
N CYS A 106 -10.49 -2.84 11.07
CA CYS A 106 -9.44 -3.81 11.30
C CYS A 106 -9.69 -4.65 12.56
N PHE A 107 -8.97 -5.77 12.65
CA PHE A 107 -9.04 -6.76 13.73
C PHE A 107 -7.63 -7.24 14.07
N VAL A 108 -7.46 -7.75 15.29
CA VAL A 108 -6.34 -8.64 15.61
C VAL A 108 -6.88 -10.02 15.91
N ILE A 109 -6.23 -11.05 15.39
CA ILE A 109 -6.57 -12.46 15.61
C ILE A 109 -5.33 -13.22 16.09
N GLY A 110 -5.53 -14.47 16.48
CA GLY A 110 -4.46 -15.36 16.92
C GLY A 110 -4.83 -16.07 18.20
N GLU A 111 -4.10 -17.16 18.45
CA GLU A 111 -4.19 -17.93 19.68
C GLU A 111 -3.19 -17.41 20.72
N GLU A 112 -3.35 -17.84 21.97
CA GLU A 112 -2.30 -17.70 22.98
C GLU A 112 -0.99 -18.34 22.47
N LEU A 113 0.17 -17.75 22.83
CA LEU A 113 1.49 -18.17 22.33
C LEU A 113 1.77 -19.67 22.51
N GLU A 114 1.26 -20.29 23.59
CA GLU A 114 1.45 -21.72 23.87
C GLU A 114 0.60 -22.64 22.98
N LYS A 115 -0.46 -22.11 22.36
CA LYS A 115 -1.43 -22.85 21.55
C LYS A 115 -1.27 -22.60 20.04
N SER A 116 -0.43 -21.65 19.65
CA SER A 116 -0.22 -21.28 18.24
C SER A 116 0.73 -22.19 17.46
N ASP A 117 1.55 -23.00 18.14
CA ASP A 117 2.66 -23.75 17.52
C ASP A 117 2.24 -25.09 16.89
N SER A 118 1.32 -25.04 15.93
CA SER A 118 0.90 -26.23 15.15
C SER A 118 0.38 -25.85 13.76
N TYR A 119 0.44 -26.78 12.81
CA TYR A 119 -0.22 -26.58 11.51
C TYR A 119 -1.72 -26.29 11.65
N GLY A 120 -2.42 -26.93 12.59
CA GLY A 120 -3.83 -26.67 12.84
C GLY A 120 -4.10 -25.21 13.20
N ALA A 121 -3.32 -24.65 14.13
CA ALA A 121 -3.45 -23.25 14.54
C ALA A 121 -3.03 -22.27 13.44
N ILE A 122 -1.95 -22.58 12.71
CA ILE A 122 -1.46 -21.76 11.58
C ILE A 122 -2.54 -21.65 10.49
N ILE A 123 -3.13 -22.78 10.08
CA ILE A 123 -4.17 -22.83 9.04
C ILE A 123 -5.48 -22.21 9.54
N LYS A 124 -5.85 -22.43 10.81
CA LYS A 124 -7.01 -21.78 11.42
C LYS A 124 -6.88 -20.25 11.42
N THR A 125 -5.70 -19.72 11.74
CA THR A 125 -5.44 -18.27 11.71
C THR A 125 -5.54 -17.71 10.29
N ASP A 126 -5.03 -18.44 9.29
CA ASP A 126 -5.14 -18.08 7.87
C ASP A 126 -6.59 -18.05 7.39
N GLU A 127 -7.39 -19.02 7.81
CA GLU A 127 -8.83 -19.06 7.55
C GLU A 127 -9.54 -17.88 8.21
N GLU A 128 -9.34 -17.65 9.52
CA GLU A 128 -9.89 -16.50 10.25
C GLU A 128 -9.54 -15.17 9.55
N GLN A 129 -8.29 -15.01 9.09
CA GLN A 129 -7.85 -13.84 8.34
C GLN A 129 -8.71 -13.60 7.08
N ILE A 130 -8.88 -14.63 6.24
CA ILE A 130 -9.66 -14.55 5.01
C ILE A 130 -11.14 -14.22 5.31
N GLN A 131 -11.72 -14.84 6.34
CA GLN A 131 -13.11 -14.62 6.74
C GLN A 131 -13.39 -13.20 7.23
N LEU A 132 -12.41 -12.54 7.83
CA LEU A 132 -12.52 -11.12 8.20
C LEU A 132 -12.30 -10.21 6.99
N MET A 133 -11.33 -10.54 6.14
CA MET A 133 -11.04 -9.77 4.93
C MET A 133 -12.23 -9.75 3.96
N LYS A 134 -12.96 -10.85 3.77
CA LYS A 134 -14.15 -10.84 2.90
C LYS A 134 -15.25 -9.89 3.39
N ARG A 135 -15.22 -9.53 4.68
CA ARG A 135 -16.13 -8.55 5.32
C ARG A 135 -15.51 -7.16 5.46
N ARG A 136 -14.48 -6.85 4.66
CA ARG A 136 -13.73 -5.57 4.63
C ARG A 136 -12.85 -5.30 5.86
N GLY A 137 -12.49 -6.33 6.64
CA GLY A 137 -11.56 -6.21 7.76
C GLY A 137 -10.09 -6.26 7.31
N GLY A 138 -9.28 -5.31 7.77
CA GLY A 138 -7.83 -5.49 7.84
C GLY A 138 -7.47 -6.38 9.04
N VAL A 139 -6.39 -7.15 8.98
CA VAL A 139 -6.07 -8.15 10.00
C VAL A 139 -4.65 -7.96 10.51
N GLY A 140 -4.43 -8.10 11.81
CA GLY A 140 -3.11 -8.23 12.41
C GLY A 140 -2.99 -9.49 13.24
N HIS A 141 -1.84 -10.14 13.23
CA HIS A 141 -1.53 -11.20 14.18
C HIS A 141 -0.02 -11.33 14.39
N ASP A 142 0.37 -12.02 15.47
CA ASP A 142 1.76 -12.19 15.90
C ASP A 142 2.24 -13.62 15.60
N LEU A 143 3.51 -13.74 15.17
CA LEU A 143 4.12 -15.01 14.79
C LEU A 143 5.06 -15.57 15.88
N SER A 144 5.17 -14.92 17.04
CA SER A 144 6.17 -15.25 18.06
C SER A 144 5.90 -16.56 18.80
N GLY A 145 4.70 -17.12 18.62
CA GLY A 145 4.33 -18.42 19.16
C GLY A 145 4.53 -19.58 18.17
N ILE A 146 5.22 -19.37 17.05
CA ILE A 146 5.61 -20.43 16.10
C ILE A 146 7.09 -20.76 16.32
N ARG A 147 7.43 -22.04 16.52
CA ARG A 147 8.82 -22.44 16.83
C ARG A 147 9.83 -22.03 15.74
N PRO A 148 11.07 -21.69 16.14
CA PRO A 148 12.09 -21.23 15.21
C PRO A 148 12.56 -22.32 14.25
N LYS A 149 13.19 -21.91 13.16
CA LYS A 149 13.77 -22.80 12.15
C LYS A 149 14.75 -23.79 12.76
N GLY A 150 14.70 -25.04 12.30
CA GLY A 150 15.55 -26.13 12.79
C GLY A 150 15.07 -26.78 14.09
N SER A 151 14.04 -26.23 14.75
CA SER A 151 13.45 -26.86 15.95
C SER A 151 12.93 -28.26 15.65
N PRO A 152 13.11 -29.24 16.55
CA PRO A 152 12.64 -30.60 16.31
C PRO A 152 11.11 -30.66 16.22
N VAL A 153 10.60 -31.46 15.28
CA VAL A 153 9.17 -31.76 15.10
C VAL A 153 8.98 -33.27 14.96
N LYS A 154 7.76 -33.75 15.24
CA LYS A 154 7.42 -35.19 15.18
C LYS A 154 6.79 -35.61 13.84
N ASN A 155 6.75 -34.73 12.84
CA ASN A 155 6.24 -35.04 11.51
C ASN A 155 7.38 -35.53 10.59
N ALA A 156 7.03 -35.81 9.33
CA ALA A 156 7.98 -36.31 8.33
C ALA A 156 9.19 -35.39 8.05
N ALA A 157 9.11 -34.09 8.37
CA ALA A 157 10.19 -33.14 8.14
C ALA A 157 11.31 -33.22 9.18
N LEU A 158 11.04 -33.82 10.37
CA LEU A 158 11.91 -33.90 11.55
C LEU A 158 12.34 -32.56 12.16
N THR A 159 12.39 -31.48 11.38
CA THR A 159 12.72 -30.11 11.79
C THR A 159 11.73 -29.09 11.24
N SER A 160 11.56 -27.98 11.96
CA SER A 160 10.71 -26.85 11.55
C SER A 160 11.39 -26.00 10.47
N THR A 161 10.60 -25.47 9.54
CA THR A 161 11.04 -24.49 8.53
C THR A 161 11.13 -23.05 9.07
N GLY A 162 10.66 -22.81 10.29
CA GLY A 162 10.56 -21.48 10.89
C GLY A 162 9.39 -20.67 10.35
N ILE A 163 9.38 -19.38 10.67
CA ILE A 163 8.22 -18.49 10.44
C ILE A 163 8.08 -17.97 9.01
N VAL A 164 9.18 -17.77 8.27
CA VAL A 164 9.18 -17.07 6.98
C VAL A 164 8.27 -17.71 5.93
N PRO A 165 8.23 -19.06 5.75
CA PRO A 165 7.30 -19.68 4.80
C PRO A 165 5.83 -19.42 5.12
N PHE A 166 5.47 -19.26 6.39
CA PHE A 166 4.10 -18.95 6.79
C PHE A 166 3.75 -17.48 6.52
N MET A 167 4.73 -16.56 6.61
CA MET A 167 4.53 -15.16 6.20
C MET A 167 4.13 -15.05 4.72
N GLU A 168 4.78 -15.83 3.85
CA GLU A 168 4.44 -15.89 2.42
C GLU A 168 3.02 -16.42 2.21
N ARG A 169 2.63 -17.46 2.95
CA ARG A 169 1.25 -17.99 2.93
C ARG A 169 0.23 -16.91 3.27
N TYR A 170 0.35 -16.26 4.43
CA TYR A 170 -0.59 -15.23 4.87
C TYR A 170 -0.65 -14.03 3.90
N SER A 171 0.50 -13.66 3.33
CA SER A 171 0.62 -12.63 2.29
C SER A 171 -0.14 -13.02 1.01
N ASN A 172 -0.04 -14.28 0.58
CA ASN A 172 -0.75 -14.78 -0.61
C ASN A 172 -2.26 -14.81 -0.38
N SER A 173 -2.72 -15.37 0.75
CA SER A 173 -4.13 -15.35 1.15
C SER A 173 -4.69 -13.92 1.15
N THR A 174 -3.93 -12.92 1.62
CA THR A 174 -4.37 -11.52 1.61
C THR A 174 -4.61 -10.95 0.22
N LYS A 175 -3.84 -11.39 -0.79
CA LYS A 175 -3.96 -10.92 -2.18
C LYS A 175 -5.14 -11.58 -2.91
N GLU A 176 -5.58 -12.75 -2.46
CA GLU A 176 -6.66 -13.51 -3.09
C GLU A 176 -8.05 -12.94 -2.77
N VAL A 177 -8.23 -12.30 -1.61
CA VAL A 177 -9.54 -11.83 -1.16
C VAL A 177 -9.94 -10.50 -1.81
N ALA A 178 -11.03 -10.50 -2.58
CA ALA A 178 -11.60 -9.30 -3.16
C ALA A 178 -12.44 -8.49 -2.15
N GLN A 179 -12.34 -7.16 -2.19
CA GLN A 179 -13.10 -6.26 -1.29
C GLN A 179 -13.67 -5.01 -2.01
N ASP A 180 -14.20 -5.16 -3.24
CA ASP A 180 -14.86 -4.08 -3.99
C ASP A 180 -14.04 -2.76 -4.04
N GLY A 181 -12.89 -2.80 -4.70
CA GLY A 181 -11.98 -1.65 -4.83
C GLY A 181 -11.12 -1.35 -3.60
N ARG A 182 -11.20 -2.17 -2.53
CA ARG A 182 -10.26 -2.18 -1.41
C ARG A 182 -9.31 -3.37 -1.52
N ARG A 183 -8.04 -3.16 -1.20
CA ARG A 183 -7.03 -4.22 -1.09
C ARG A 183 -7.06 -4.81 0.31
N GLY A 184 -6.91 -6.13 0.44
CA GLY A 184 -6.66 -6.78 1.73
C GLY A 184 -5.43 -6.16 2.41
N ALA A 185 -5.49 -6.01 3.74
CA ALA A 185 -4.42 -5.40 4.52
C ALA A 185 -4.09 -6.28 5.72
N LEU A 186 -2.81 -6.65 5.85
CA LEU A 186 -2.31 -7.56 6.86
C LEU A 186 -1.14 -6.93 7.63
N MET A 187 -1.13 -7.06 8.96
CA MET A 187 0.04 -6.85 9.82
C MET A 187 0.54 -8.21 10.33
N LEU A 188 1.80 -8.52 10.05
CA LEU A 188 2.51 -9.59 10.74
C LEU A 188 3.48 -8.96 11.73
N SER A 189 3.45 -9.38 12.98
CA SER A 189 4.42 -8.96 13.98
C SER A 189 5.21 -10.12 14.57
N ILE A 190 6.39 -9.79 15.11
CA ILE A 190 7.22 -10.72 15.87
C ILE A 190 7.92 -10.01 17.02
N SER A 191 8.09 -10.68 18.15
CA SER A 191 8.96 -10.23 19.23
C SER A 191 10.43 -10.29 18.82
N ILE A 192 11.20 -9.26 19.19
CA ILE A 192 12.66 -9.24 19.03
C ILE A 192 13.37 -10.34 19.82
N GLN A 193 12.73 -10.86 20.87
CA GLN A 193 13.18 -12.02 21.65
C GLN A 193 13.14 -13.32 20.84
N HIS A 194 12.37 -13.38 19.76
CA HIS A 194 12.21 -14.62 19.01
C HIS A 194 13.49 -14.96 18.21
N PRO A 195 13.97 -16.22 18.20
CA PRO A 195 15.21 -16.58 17.51
C PRO A 195 15.20 -16.39 15.98
N ASP A 196 14.02 -16.47 15.37
CA ASP A 196 13.81 -16.17 13.93
C ASP A 196 13.59 -14.67 13.66
N ALA A 197 13.70 -13.77 14.65
CA ALA A 197 13.47 -12.33 14.41
C ALA A 197 14.44 -11.76 13.36
N THR A 198 15.68 -12.25 13.29
CA THR A 198 16.63 -11.86 12.23
C THR A 198 16.13 -12.23 10.83
N ASP A 199 15.64 -13.45 10.66
CA ASP A 199 15.12 -13.94 9.37
C ASP A 199 13.82 -13.19 8.99
N PHE A 200 12.99 -12.84 9.99
CA PHE A 200 11.81 -12.00 9.80
C PHE A 200 12.17 -10.61 9.29
N ILE A 201 13.19 -9.97 9.86
CA ILE A 201 13.68 -8.64 9.44
C ILE A 201 14.13 -8.67 7.97
N ASP A 202 14.72 -9.78 7.52
CA ASP A 202 15.17 -9.97 6.14
C ASP A 202 14.05 -10.35 5.16
N ALA A 203 12.89 -10.78 5.66
CA ALA A 203 11.87 -11.45 4.86
C ALA A 203 11.32 -10.59 3.70
N LYS A 204 11.51 -9.27 3.75
CA LYS A 204 11.09 -8.31 2.71
C LYS A 204 12.23 -7.67 1.91
N THR A 205 13.47 -8.09 2.12
CA THR A 205 14.59 -7.65 1.27
C THR A 205 14.39 -8.10 -0.19
N GLU A 206 13.78 -9.27 -0.38
CA GLU A 206 13.24 -9.73 -1.66
C GLU A 206 11.82 -9.18 -1.88
N MET A 207 11.71 -8.06 -2.60
CA MET A 207 10.46 -7.27 -2.75
C MET A 207 9.25 -8.03 -3.35
N GLU A 208 9.43 -9.26 -3.86
CA GLU A 208 8.39 -9.99 -4.59
C GLU A 208 7.59 -11.00 -3.74
N LYS A 209 8.15 -11.51 -2.63
CA LYS A 209 7.54 -12.64 -1.88
C LYS A 209 6.42 -12.20 -0.94
N ILE A 210 6.69 -11.24 -0.04
CA ILE A 210 5.78 -10.83 1.03
C ILE A 210 5.18 -9.45 0.69
N THR A 211 4.37 -9.43 -0.36
CA THR A 211 3.78 -8.21 -0.93
C THR A 211 2.40 -7.86 -0.37
N GLY A 212 1.72 -8.81 0.28
CA GLY A 212 0.37 -8.66 0.84
C GLY A 212 0.30 -8.25 2.31
N ALA A 213 1.43 -8.22 3.03
CA ALA A 213 1.50 -7.90 4.45
C ALA A 213 2.42 -6.71 4.70
N ASN A 214 2.15 -5.90 5.72
CA ASN A 214 3.13 -5.08 6.44
C ASN A 214 3.79 -5.95 7.51
N ILE A 215 5.06 -5.67 7.85
CA ILE A 215 5.77 -6.42 8.89
C ILE A 215 6.30 -5.46 9.95
N SER A 216 6.22 -5.84 11.22
CA SER A 216 6.78 -5.01 12.28
C SER A 216 7.39 -5.84 13.40
N VAL A 217 8.51 -5.35 13.94
CA VAL A 217 9.18 -5.99 15.06
C VAL A 217 8.75 -5.32 16.36
N ARG A 218 8.30 -6.13 17.32
CA ARG A 218 7.99 -5.72 18.69
C ARG A 218 9.32 -5.65 19.46
N ILE A 219 9.78 -4.43 19.71
CA ILE A 219 11.04 -4.12 20.38
C ILE A 219 10.76 -3.85 21.86
N ASP A 220 11.47 -4.55 22.75
CA ASP A 220 11.46 -4.27 24.19
C ASP A 220 12.58 -3.30 24.61
N ASP A 221 12.42 -2.69 25.78
CA ASP A 221 13.36 -1.69 26.31
C ASP A 221 14.74 -2.31 26.62
N ALA A 222 14.79 -3.62 26.92
CA ALA A 222 16.03 -4.33 27.19
C ALA A 222 16.88 -4.44 25.92
N PHE A 223 16.27 -4.76 24.78
CA PHE A 223 16.94 -4.79 23.48
C PHE A 223 17.45 -3.40 23.10
N MET A 224 16.65 -2.35 23.26
CA MET A 224 17.09 -0.98 22.95
C MET A 224 18.30 -0.57 23.79
N LYS A 225 18.29 -0.86 25.09
CA LYS A 225 19.44 -0.59 25.98
C LYS A 225 20.67 -1.37 25.56
N ALA A 226 20.53 -2.66 25.26
CA ALA A 226 21.64 -3.50 24.79
C ALA A 226 22.19 -3.00 23.44
N ALA A 227 21.34 -2.64 22.50
CA ALA A 227 21.74 -2.13 21.19
C ALA A 227 22.51 -0.80 21.28
N LEU A 228 22.07 0.11 22.15
CA LEU A 228 22.74 1.39 22.37
C LEU A 228 24.02 1.25 23.23
N GLY A 229 24.06 0.27 24.14
CA GLY A 229 25.21 -0.07 24.97
C GLY A 229 26.26 -0.94 24.27
N ASN A 230 25.98 -1.42 23.05
CA ASN A 230 26.78 -2.41 22.34
C ASN A 230 26.99 -3.72 23.15
N GLU A 231 25.91 -4.18 23.79
CA GLU A 231 25.87 -5.39 24.60
C GLU A 231 25.22 -6.56 23.84
N ASN A 232 25.42 -7.77 24.35
CA ASN A 232 24.73 -8.96 23.84
C ASN A 232 23.28 -8.98 24.33
N TYR A 233 22.42 -9.64 23.57
CA TYR A 233 21.02 -9.86 23.90
C TYR A 233 20.65 -11.32 23.67
N THR A 234 19.87 -11.89 24.59
CA THR A 234 19.45 -13.30 24.53
C THR A 234 18.07 -13.40 23.88
N GLN A 235 18.02 -14.03 22.72
CA GLN A 235 16.79 -14.50 22.10
C GLN A 235 16.42 -15.88 22.64
N GLN A 236 15.13 -16.15 22.78
CA GLN A 236 14.64 -17.40 23.32
C GLN A 236 13.29 -17.84 22.75
N PHE A 237 13.05 -19.15 22.78
CA PHE A 237 11.74 -19.73 22.47
C PHE A 237 11.37 -20.84 23.48
N PRO A 238 10.13 -20.87 24.00
CA PRO A 238 9.08 -19.85 23.88
C PRO A 238 9.50 -18.50 24.49
N ILE A 239 9.07 -17.39 23.88
CA ILE A 239 9.56 -16.04 24.23
C ILE A 239 9.27 -15.62 25.67
N GLU A 240 8.21 -16.15 26.29
CA GLU A 240 7.81 -15.81 27.67
C GLU A 240 8.11 -16.94 28.67
N SER A 241 8.91 -17.94 28.29
CA SER A 241 9.23 -19.07 29.17
C SER A 241 10.37 -18.73 30.14
N ALA A 242 10.18 -19.05 31.42
CA ALA A 242 11.27 -19.05 32.40
C ALA A 242 12.30 -20.17 32.16
N ASN A 243 11.92 -21.22 31.42
CA ASN A 243 12.78 -22.32 31.01
C ASN A 243 12.65 -22.51 29.49
N PRO A 244 13.32 -21.65 28.69
CA PRO A 244 13.19 -21.71 27.23
C PRO A 244 13.77 -23.02 26.70
N GLN A 245 13.13 -23.54 25.64
CA GLN A 245 13.58 -24.74 24.93
C GLN A 245 14.77 -24.44 24.00
N TYR A 246 14.85 -23.19 23.52
CA TYR A 246 15.90 -22.71 22.65
C TYR A 246 16.36 -21.33 23.12
N THR A 247 17.66 -21.10 23.12
CA THR A 247 18.27 -19.80 23.42
C THR A 247 19.38 -19.51 22.43
N LYS A 248 19.54 -18.24 22.06
CA LYS A 248 20.59 -17.75 21.18
C LYS A 248 21.03 -16.38 21.64
N GLU A 249 22.32 -16.22 21.90
CA GLU A 249 22.91 -14.89 22.11
C GLU A 249 23.20 -14.23 20.76
N ILE A 250 22.92 -12.94 20.68
CA ILE A 250 23.18 -12.09 19.51
C ILE A 250 23.84 -10.78 19.95
N ASN A 251 24.55 -10.12 19.04
CA ASN A 251 24.95 -8.74 19.21
C ASN A 251 23.75 -7.82 18.93
N ALA A 252 23.27 -7.09 19.93
CA ALA A 252 22.08 -6.26 19.79
C ALA A 252 22.30 -5.07 18.84
N ALA A 253 23.49 -4.47 18.86
CA ALA A 253 23.83 -3.34 18.01
C ALA A 253 23.88 -3.74 16.52
N GLU A 254 24.38 -4.93 16.20
CA GLU A 254 24.38 -5.45 14.84
C GLU A 254 22.96 -5.72 14.34
N LEU A 255 22.10 -6.33 15.16
CA LEU A 255 20.70 -6.56 14.78
C LEU A 255 19.93 -5.24 14.63
N TRP A 256 20.19 -4.25 15.49
CA TRP A 256 19.59 -2.93 15.36
C TRP A 256 20.01 -2.22 14.06
N LYS A 257 21.31 -2.20 13.74
CA LYS A 257 21.81 -1.66 12.46
C LYS A 257 21.11 -2.32 11.26
N LYS A 258 20.88 -3.63 11.33
CA LYS A 258 20.16 -4.38 10.30
C LYS A 258 18.69 -3.95 10.16
N ILE A 259 17.99 -3.71 11.27
CA ILE A 259 16.62 -3.15 11.26
C ILE A 259 16.61 -1.79 10.55
N ILE A 260 17.54 -0.90 10.91
CA ILE A 260 17.65 0.44 10.29
C ILE A 260 17.97 0.34 8.80
N HIS A 261 18.95 -0.50 8.42
CA HIS A 261 19.32 -0.69 7.02
C HIS A 261 18.13 -1.16 6.18
N ASN A 262 17.41 -2.19 6.63
CA ASN A 262 16.27 -2.73 5.90
C ASN A 262 15.12 -1.70 5.81
N ALA A 263 14.86 -0.95 6.90
CA ALA A 263 13.86 0.12 6.90
C ALA A 263 14.23 1.26 5.92
N TRP A 264 15.51 1.65 5.87
CA TRP A 264 16.01 2.63 4.91
C TRP A 264 15.96 2.13 3.46
N GLN A 265 16.23 0.84 3.24
CA GLN A 265 16.25 0.23 1.92
C GLN A 265 14.84 -0.02 1.36
N SER A 266 13.90 -0.46 2.21
CA SER A 266 12.62 -1.06 1.77
C SER A 266 11.36 -0.55 2.49
N ALA A 267 11.51 0.43 3.39
CA ALA A 267 10.48 0.94 4.30
C ALA A 267 9.93 -0.08 5.31
N GLU A 268 10.64 -1.21 5.53
CA GLU A 268 10.27 -2.29 6.45
C GLU A 268 11.50 -2.94 7.09
N PRO A 269 11.37 -3.56 8.27
CA PRO A 269 10.15 -3.61 9.08
C PRO A 269 9.85 -2.29 9.78
N GLY A 270 8.57 -2.06 10.09
CA GLY A 270 8.19 -1.09 11.10
C GLY A 270 8.68 -1.52 12.49
N VAL A 271 8.77 -0.57 13.42
CA VAL A 271 9.11 -0.86 14.83
C VAL A 271 7.93 -0.52 15.73
N LEU A 272 7.62 -1.44 16.64
CA LEU A 272 6.63 -1.27 17.71
C LEU A 272 7.37 -1.31 19.05
N PHE A 273 7.35 -0.21 19.81
CA PHE A 273 7.98 -0.12 21.12
C PHE A 273 7.07 -0.78 22.16
N TRP A 274 7.25 -2.08 22.32
CA TRP A 274 6.28 -2.96 22.95
C TRP A 274 6.08 -2.68 24.42
N ASP A 275 7.15 -2.41 25.16
CA ASP A 275 7.06 -2.08 26.59
C ASP A 275 6.30 -0.76 26.81
N THR A 276 6.48 0.23 25.92
CA THR A 276 5.71 1.48 25.96
C THR A 276 4.24 1.24 25.62
N ILE A 277 3.95 0.41 24.61
CA ILE A 277 2.57 0.01 24.28
C ILE A 277 1.88 -0.60 25.49
N ILE A 278 2.47 -1.64 26.10
CA ILE A 278 1.86 -2.37 27.21
C ILE A 278 1.74 -1.48 28.47
N ARG A 279 2.78 -0.70 28.79
CA ARG A 279 2.80 0.16 29.99
C ARG A 279 1.72 1.25 29.96
N GLU A 280 1.47 1.84 28.80
CA GLU A 280 0.46 2.90 28.64
C GLU A 280 -0.96 2.34 28.34
N SER A 281 -1.09 1.05 28.06
CA SER A 281 -2.36 0.43 27.64
C SER A 281 -3.32 0.21 28.80
N LEU A 282 -4.50 0.85 28.72
CA LEU A 282 -5.61 0.57 29.63
C LEU A 282 -6.21 -0.84 29.47
N PRO A 283 -6.44 -1.35 28.24
CA PRO A 283 -6.93 -2.71 28.04
C PRO A 283 -6.08 -3.80 28.70
N ASP A 284 -4.77 -3.63 28.75
CA ASP A 284 -3.85 -4.62 29.34
C ASP A 284 -4.01 -4.75 30.87
N CYS A 285 -4.65 -3.78 31.53
CA CYS A 285 -5.12 -3.90 32.93
C CYS A 285 -6.15 -5.03 33.10
N TYR A 286 -6.77 -5.50 32.01
CA TYR A 286 -7.76 -6.57 31.94
C TYR A 286 -7.24 -7.80 31.19
N SER A 287 -5.92 -8.01 31.19
CA SER A 287 -5.27 -9.16 30.56
C SER A 287 -5.82 -10.51 31.05
N ASP A 288 -6.14 -10.61 32.35
CA ASP A 288 -6.79 -11.78 32.97
C ASP A 288 -8.23 -12.04 32.46
N GLN A 289 -8.84 -11.07 31.79
CA GLN A 289 -10.14 -11.18 31.13
C GLN A 289 -10.01 -11.28 29.60
N GLY A 290 -8.82 -11.59 29.11
CA GLY A 290 -8.53 -11.79 27.69
C GLY A 290 -8.35 -10.49 26.90
N PHE A 291 -8.02 -9.37 27.55
CA PHE A 291 -7.71 -8.09 26.87
C PHE A 291 -6.20 -7.84 26.72
N ARG A 292 -5.38 -8.87 26.89
CA ARG A 292 -3.94 -8.80 26.68
C ARG A 292 -3.63 -8.50 25.22
N THR A 293 -2.90 -7.41 24.98
CA THR A 293 -2.45 -7.02 23.65
C THR A 293 -1.41 -8.00 23.12
N ILE A 294 -1.58 -8.47 21.87
CA ILE A 294 -0.65 -9.43 21.24
C ILE A 294 -0.02 -8.91 19.94
N SER A 295 -0.70 -8.00 19.24
CA SER A 295 -0.24 -7.41 17.98
C SER A 295 -0.93 -6.05 17.77
N THR A 296 -0.74 -5.46 16.59
CA THR A 296 -1.48 -4.28 16.13
C THR A 296 -2.26 -4.61 14.88
N ASN A 297 -3.22 -3.75 14.54
CA ASN A 297 -3.85 -3.76 13.22
C ASN A 297 -2.85 -3.37 12.10
N PRO A 298 -3.24 -3.48 10.79
CA PRO A 298 -2.38 -3.20 9.62
C PRO A 298 -1.59 -1.89 9.62
N CYS A 299 -2.12 -0.84 10.25
CA CYS A 299 -1.52 0.49 10.24
C CYS A 299 -0.80 0.84 11.56
N GLY A 300 -0.81 -0.04 12.56
CA GLY A 300 -0.04 0.13 13.81
C GLY A 300 -0.65 1.09 14.84
N GLU A 301 -1.75 1.76 14.52
CA GLU A 301 -2.42 2.75 15.38
C GLU A 301 -3.27 2.14 16.49
N ILE A 302 -3.64 0.86 16.39
CA ILE A 302 -4.38 0.16 17.44
C ILE A 302 -3.67 -1.14 17.82
N PRO A 303 -2.94 -1.15 18.94
CA PRO A 303 -2.59 -2.37 19.65
C PRO A 303 -3.86 -3.04 20.19
N LEU A 304 -4.04 -4.33 19.85
CA LEU A 304 -5.26 -5.08 20.16
C LEU A 304 -4.94 -6.46 20.75
N CYS A 305 -5.88 -6.94 21.56
CA CYS A 305 -5.97 -8.34 21.95
C CYS A 305 -6.65 -9.17 20.85
N PRO A 306 -6.55 -10.51 20.91
CA PRO A 306 -7.22 -11.38 19.94
C PRO A 306 -8.73 -11.15 19.93
N TYR A 307 -9.29 -11.12 18.72
CA TYR A 307 -10.71 -10.98 18.42
C TYR A 307 -11.32 -9.64 18.84
N ASP A 308 -10.50 -8.63 19.13
CA ASP A 308 -10.96 -7.26 19.29
C ASP A 308 -10.86 -6.50 17.96
N SER A 309 -11.57 -5.38 17.85
CA SER A 309 -11.70 -4.67 16.58
C SER A 309 -11.61 -3.15 16.70
N CYS A 310 -11.22 -2.56 15.58
CA CYS A 310 -10.94 -1.15 15.40
C CYS A 310 -12.11 -0.48 14.69
N ARG A 311 -12.82 0.41 15.40
CA ARG A 311 -13.87 1.28 14.85
C ARG A 311 -13.36 2.71 14.94
N LEU A 312 -13.41 3.45 13.83
CA LEU A 312 -12.68 4.71 13.71
C LEU A 312 -13.56 5.87 13.28
N LEU A 313 -13.31 7.03 13.89
CA LEU A 313 -13.87 8.32 13.52
C LEU A 313 -12.81 9.40 13.75
N ALA A 314 -12.68 10.33 12.80
CA ALA A 314 -11.72 11.43 12.88
C ALA A 314 -12.44 12.78 13.07
N LEU A 315 -11.89 13.64 13.93
CA LEU A 315 -12.25 15.06 13.99
C LEU A 315 -11.37 15.86 13.03
N ASN A 316 -11.98 16.72 12.21
CA ASN A 316 -11.25 17.62 11.32
C ASN A 316 -10.82 18.88 12.09
N LEU A 317 -9.54 18.95 12.47
CA LEU A 317 -9.02 20.02 13.34
C LEU A 317 -9.07 21.40 12.70
N TYR A 318 -8.94 21.49 11.38
CA TYR A 318 -9.00 22.76 10.65
C TYR A 318 -10.34 23.48 10.87
N SER A 319 -11.44 22.73 11.03
CA SER A 319 -12.79 23.30 11.16
C SER A 319 -13.06 23.99 12.48
N TYR A 320 -12.15 23.89 13.45
CA TYR A 320 -12.21 24.59 14.73
C TYR A 320 -11.34 25.85 14.75
N VAL A 321 -10.69 26.20 13.63
CA VAL A 321 -9.94 27.45 13.50
C VAL A 321 -10.86 28.56 13.02
N ASN A 322 -11.06 29.57 13.86
CA ASN A 322 -11.76 30.80 13.52
C ASN A 322 -10.79 31.80 12.88
N ASN A 323 -11.24 32.52 11.85
CA ASN A 323 -10.44 33.49 11.08
C ASN A 323 -9.10 32.90 10.57
N PRO A 324 -9.11 31.75 9.89
CA PRO A 324 -7.89 31.07 9.48
C PRO A 324 -7.00 31.96 8.60
N PHE A 325 -5.69 31.86 8.78
CA PHE A 325 -4.66 32.60 8.04
C PHE A 325 -4.66 34.12 8.24
N THR A 326 -5.33 34.60 9.29
CA THR A 326 -5.32 36.02 9.70
C THR A 326 -4.57 36.19 11.04
N PRO A 327 -4.12 37.40 11.41
CA PRO A 327 -3.57 37.65 12.74
C PRO A 327 -4.52 37.33 13.90
N GLU A 328 -5.84 37.32 13.66
CA GLU A 328 -6.90 37.01 14.63
C GLU A 328 -7.25 35.51 14.69
N ALA A 329 -6.47 34.66 14.01
CA ALA A 329 -6.68 33.22 13.97
C ALA A 329 -6.61 32.62 15.39
N HIS A 330 -7.66 31.89 15.78
CA HIS A 330 -7.69 31.17 17.05
C HIS A 330 -8.48 29.87 16.96
N PHE A 331 -8.14 28.91 17.82
CA PHE A 331 -8.80 27.62 17.88
C PHE A 331 -9.94 27.63 18.90
N ASP A 332 -11.13 27.22 18.49
CA ASP A 332 -12.33 27.14 19.33
C ASP A 332 -12.34 25.86 20.16
N PHE A 333 -11.69 25.92 21.33
CA PHE A 333 -11.63 24.80 22.26
C PHE A 333 -13.01 24.41 22.83
N GLU A 334 -13.95 25.34 22.97
CA GLU A 334 -15.27 25.05 23.53
C GLU A 334 -16.11 24.23 22.54
N LEU A 335 -16.15 24.66 21.27
CA LEU A 335 -16.81 23.90 20.21
C LEU A 335 -16.12 22.54 20.00
N PHE A 336 -14.78 22.52 20.02
CA PHE A 336 -14.01 21.29 19.88
C PHE A 336 -14.35 20.27 20.97
N LYS A 337 -14.28 20.65 22.25
CA LYS A 337 -14.62 19.76 23.38
C LYS A 337 -16.06 19.25 23.29
N LYS A 338 -17.02 20.10 22.89
CA LYS A 338 -18.42 19.68 22.66
C LYS A 338 -18.51 18.62 21.57
N HIS A 339 -17.86 18.81 20.43
CA HIS A 339 -17.90 17.86 19.33
C HIS A 339 -17.15 16.57 19.64
N VAL A 340 -16.07 16.61 20.43
CA VAL A 340 -15.39 15.41 20.95
C VAL A 340 -16.34 14.60 21.82
N ALA A 341 -17.08 15.24 22.72
CA ALA A 341 -18.04 14.53 23.57
C ALA A 341 -19.14 13.83 22.74
N LEU A 342 -19.66 14.52 21.72
CA LEU A 342 -20.63 13.95 20.77
C LEU A 342 -20.02 12.84 19.91
N ALA A 343 -18.76 12.97 19.49
CA ALA A 343 -18.04 11.93 18.76
C ALA A 343 -17.92 10.64 19.59
N GLN A 344 -17.62 10.74 20.89
CA GLN A 344 -17.56 9.58 21.79
C GLN A 344 -18.93 8.91 21.97
N ARG A 345 -20.00 9.69 22.05
CA ARG A 345 -21.37 9.16 22.06
C ARG A 345 -21.70 8.40 20.78
N ILE A 346 -21.48 9.03 19.62
CA ILE A 346 -21.67 8.41 18.30
C ILE A 346 -20.86 7.12 18.16
N MET A 347 -19.62 7.11 18.64
CA MET A 347 -18.78 5.92 18.60
C MET A 347 -19.29 4.79 19.50
N ASP A 348 -19.90 5.10 20.64
CA ASP A 348 -20.61 4.10 21.46
C ASP A 348 -21.84 3.54 20.73
N ASP A 349 -22.56 4.36 19.96
CA ASP A 349 -23.70 3.91 19.15
C ASP A 349 -23.26 3.02 17.97
N ILE A 350 -22.12 3.34 17.36
CA ILE A 350 -21.53 2.52 16.28
C ILE A 350 -21.15 1.12 16.78
N ILE A 351 -20.83 0.95 18.07
CA ILE A 351 -20.61 -0.39 18.65
C ILE A 351 -21.91 -1.19 18.58
N ASP A 352 -23.05 -0.60 18.92
CA ASP A 352 -24.33 -1.31 18.86
C ASP A 352 -24.73 -1.63 17.42
N LEU A 353 -24.49 -0.72 16.47
CA LEU A 353 -24.66 -1.00 15.04
C LEU A 353 -23.75 -2.13 14.57
N GLU A 354 -22.52 -2.19 15.07
CA GLU A 354 -21.59 -3.27 14.73
C GLU A 354 -22.07 -4.62 15.28
N ILE A 355 -22.65 -4.66 16.49
CA ILE A 355 -23.27 -5.89 17.01
C ILE A 355 -24.41 -6.33 16.07
N GLU A 356 -25.26 -5.41 15.60
CA GLU A 356 -26.32 -5.73 14.63
C GLU A 356 -25.74 -6.27 13.30
N LYS A 357 -24.61 -5.73 12.82
CA LYS A 357 -23.91 -6.24 11.64
C LYS A 357 -23.30 -7.62 11.86
N ILE A 358 -22.71 -7.88 13.03
CA ILE A 358 -22.17 -9.20 13.38
C ILE A 358 -23.32 -10.22 13.46
N ASP A 359 -24.46 -9.86 14.05
CA ASP A 359 -25.64 -10.71 14.10
C ASP A 359 -26.14 -11.07 12.68
N ALA A 360 -26.13 -10.10 11.75
CA ALA A 360 -26.44 -10.36 10.35
C ALA A 360 -25.40 -11.27 9.66
N ILE A 361 -24.12 -11.15 9.98
CA ILE A 361 -23.06 -12.04 9.48
C ILE A 361 -23.29 -13.47 10.00
N LEU A 362 -23.56 -13.63 11.30
CA LEU A 362 -23.85 -14.93 11.91
C LEU A 362 -25.10 -15.58 11.30
N ALA A 363 -26.16 -14.81 11.08
CA ALA A 363 -27.36 -15.28 10.40
C ALA A 363 -27.08 -15.72 8.96
N LYS A 364 -26.23 -14.97 8.23
CA LYS A 364 -25.81 -15.34 6.88
C LYS A 364 -25.04 -16.67 6.87
N ILE A 365 -24.09 -16.85 7.79
CA ILE A 365 -23.35 -18.11 7.95
C ILE A 365 -24.31 -19.24 8.30
N ALA A 366 -25.27 -19.03 9.21
CA ALA A 366 -26.25 -20.07 9.54
C ALA A 366 -27.10 -20.50 8.33
N SER A 367 -27.41 -19.56 7.42
CA SER A 367 -28.17 -19.84 6.20
C SER A 367 -27.36 -20.46 5.06
N ASP A 368 -26.03 -20.53 5.19
CA ASP A 368 -25.15 -21.04 4.15
C ASP A 368 -25.27 -22.57 4.00
N PRO A 369 -25.25 -23.09 2.74
CA PRO A 369 -25.59 -24.47 2.44
C PRO A 369 -24.52 -25.48 2.87
N GLU A 370 -23.32 -25.03 3.22
CA GLU A 370 -22.20 -25.87 3.66
C GLU A 370 -22.48 -26.52 5.02
N ASP A 371 -21.83 -27.66 5.26
CA ASP A 371 -21.90 -28.38 6.53
C ASP A 371 -21.29 -27.57 7.69
N GLU A 372 -21.75 -27.85 8.93
CA GLU A 372 -21.27 -27.17 10.14
C GLU A 372 -19.75 -27.24 10.33
N ALA A 373 -19.10 -28.33 9.90
CA ALA A 373 -17.65 -28.46 10.01
C ALA A 373 -16.89 -27.39 9.19
N VAL A 374 -17.44 -26.99 8.04
CA VAL A 374 -16.88 -25.95 7.16
C VAL A 374 -17.15 -24.57 7.72
N LYS A 375 -18.37 -24.34 8.24
CA LYS A 375 -18.80 -23.02 8.73
C LYS A 375 -18.27 -22.67 10.12
N ARG A 376 -17.84 -23.68 10.89
CA ARG A 376 -17.47 -23.54 12.30
C ARG A 376 -16.43 -22.44 12.55
N CYS A 377 -15.34 -22.41 11.76
CA CYS A 377 -14.26 -21.45 11.98
C CYS A 377 -14.74 -20.00 11.80
N GLU A 378 -15.47 -19.73 10.72
CA GLU A 378 -16.07 -18.41 10.48
C GLU A 378 -17.07 -18.04 11.59
N ARG A 379 -17.94 -18.97 11.99
CA ARG A 379 -18.93 -18.70 13.05
C ARG A 379 -18.24 -18.35 14.38
N GLU A 380 -17.27 -19.16 14.80
CA GLU A 380 -16.57 -18.97 16.07
C GLU A 380 -15.78 -17.65 16.12
N VAL A 381 -15.14 -17.23 15.02
CA VAL A 381 -14.41 -15.95 15.00
C VAL A 381 -15.37 -14.77 15.19
N TRP A 382 -16.54 -14.78 14.55
CA TRP A 382 -17.53 -13.72 14.71
C TRP A 382 -18.20 -13.73 16.08
N GLU A 383 -18.44 -14.91 16.66
CA GLU A 383 -18.93 -15.04 18.05
C GLU A 383 -17.94 -14.43 19.05
N LYS A 384 -16.65 -14.72 18.92
CA LYS A 384 -15.59 -14.15 19.75
C LYS A 384 -15.49 -12.63 19.59
N ILE A 385 -15.57 -12.13 18.35
CA ILE A 385 -15.54 -10.68 18.07
C ILE A 385 -16.75 -9.99 18.70
N ARG A 386 -17.93 -10.59 18.58
CA ARG A 386 -19.16 -10.08 19.20
C ARG A 386 -19.00 -9.95 20.72
N GLU A 387 -18.54 -11.02 21.36
CA GLU A 387 -18.30 -11.06 22.81
C GLU A 387 -17.30 -9.99 23.24
N LYS A 388 -16.15 -9.88 22.55
CA LYS A 388 -15.11 -8.91 22.88
C LYS A 388 -15.60 -7.47 22.74
N SER A 389 -16.34 -7.21 21.66
CA SER A 389 -16.94 -5.90 21.37
C SER A 389 -17.93 -5.48 22.45
N GLN A 390 -18.75 -6.41 22.96
CA GLN A 390 -19.69 -6.14 24.05
C GLN A 390 -18.99 -5.91 25.39
N LYS A 391 -17.97 -6.70 25.71
CA LYS A 391 -17.25 -6.62 26.99
C LYS A 391 -16.39 -5.37 27.12
N GLY A 392 -15.64 -5.02 26.06
CA GLY A 392 -14.70 -3.90 26.08
C GLY A 392 -15.30 -2.58 25.61
N ARG A 393 -16.26 -2.63 24.67
CA ARG A 393 -16.85 -1.44 24.02
C ARG A 393 -15.79 -0.44 23.54
N ARG A 394 -14.70 -0.91 22.94
CA ARG A 394 -13.58 -0.07 22.48
C ARG A 394 -14.01 0.88 21.37
N THR A 395 -13.55 2.13 21.45
CA THR A 395 -13.69 3.14 20.39
C THR A 395 -12.32 3.64 19.94
N GLY A 396 -12.25 4.23 18.74
CA GLY A 396 -11.04 4.83 18.19
C GLY A 396 -11.32 6.18 17.58
N ILE A 397 -11.36 7.21 18.42
CA ILE A 397 -11.48 8.60 18.00
C ILE A 397 -10.08 9.16 17.74
N GLY A 398 -9.92 9.73 16.56
CA GLY A 398 -8.70 10.40 16.14
C GLY A 398 -8.98 11.76 15.54
N ILE A 399 -7.99 12.25 14.81
CA ILE A 399 -8.06 13.54 14.13
C ILE A 399 -7.59 13.41 12.68
N THR A 400 -7.89 14.45 11.91
CA THR A 400 -7.23 14.77 10.64
C THR A 400 -6.95 16.27 10.62
N ALA A 401 -6.23 16.74 9.61
CA ALA A 401 -5.98 18.15 9.36
C ALA A 401 -5.04 18.84 10.37
N GLU A 402 -4.16 18.12 11.07
CA GLU A 402 -3.24 18.75 12.04
C GLU A 402 -2.30 19.75 11.37
N GLY A 403 -1.69 19.38 10.24
CA GLY A 403 -0.83 20.27 9.47
C GLY A 403 -1.55 21.54 8.99
N ASP A 404 -2.78 21.39 8.49
CA ASP A 404 -3.58 22.54 8.05
C ASP A 404 -4.10 23.39 9.20
N MET A 405 -4.45 22.78 10.34
CA MET A 405 -4.87 23.50 11.53
C MET A 405 -3.74 24.38 12.06
N LEU A 406 -2.52 23.85 12.15
CA LEU A 406 -1.36 24.62 12.57
C LEU A 406 -1.06 25.76 11.58
N ALA A 407 -1.05 25.47 10.27
CA ALA A 407 -0.84 26.50 9.26
C ALA A 407 -1.92 27.60 9.30
N ALA A 408 -3.19 27.23 9.49
CA ALA A 408 -4.31 28.15 9.64
C ALA A 408 -4.21 29.05 10.87
N MET A 409 -3.53 28.57 11.91
CA MET A 409 -3.18 29.33 13.12
C MET A 409 -1.89 30.16 12.96
N ASN A 410 -1.29 30.18 11.77
CA ASN A 410 0.02 30.77 11.47
C ASN A 410 1.18 30.14 12.27
N LEU A 411 1.04 28.88 12.67
CA LEU A 411 2.07 28.10 13.34
C LEU A 411 2.76 27.17 12.34
N ARG A 412 4.09 27.26 12.26
CA ARG A 412 4.85 26.36 11.40
C ARG A 412 4.95 24.99 12.04
N TYR A 413 4.48 23.96 11.33
CA TYR A 413 4.57 22.57 11.79
C TYR A 413 5.99 22.21 12.25
N GLY A 414 6.12 21.56 13.41
CA GLY A 414 7.42 21.18 13.99
C GLY A 414 8.19 22.32 14.68
N SER A 415 7.66 23.56 14.73
CA SER A 415 8.19 24.56 15.67
C SER A 415 7.82 24.19 17.10
N GLU A 416 8.55 24.71 18.09
CA GLU A 416 8.27 24.43 19.50
C GLU A 416 6.86 24.91 19.90
N GLU A 417 6.48 26.11 19.45
CA GLU A 417 5.16 26.70 19.71
C GLU A 417 4.04 25.86 19.07
N ALA A 418 4.27 25.33 17.86
CA ALA A 418 3.34 24.42 17.20
C ALA A 418 3.22 23.09 17.94
N CYS A 419 4.33 22.55 18.45
CA CYS A 419 4.36 21.31 19.23
C CYS A 419 3.61 21.46 20.56
N GLU A 420 3.82 22.56 21.29
CA GLU A 420 3.09 22.89 22.52
C GLU A 420 1.59 23.05 22.26
N PHE A 421 1.23 23.74 21.18
CA PHE A 421 -0.16 23.92 20.80
C PHE A 421 -0.84 22.60 20.44
N ALA A 422 -0.19 21.75 19.64
CA ALA A 422 -0.69 20.42 19.31
C ALA A 422 -0.85 19.55 20.57
N GLU A 423 0.13 19.53 21.48
CA GLU A 423 0.01 18.81 22.76
C GLU A 423 -1.22 19.28 23.55
N LYS A 424 -1.51 20.58 23.57
CA LYS A 424 -2.71 21.15 24.21
C LYS A 424 -4.01 20.71 23.52
N VAL A 425 -4.06 20.67 22.19
CA VAL A 425 -5.23 20.17 21.43
C VAL A 425 -5.51 18.71 21.80
N HIS A 426 -4.48 17.87 21.77
CA HIS A 426 -4.61 16.43 22.07
C HIS A 426 -4.90 16.14 23.54
N GLN A 427 -4.39 16.95 24.48
CA GLN A 427 -4.81 16.90 25.88
C GLN A 427 -6.31 17.18 26.03
N ASN A 428 -6.83 18.21 25.35
CA ASN A 428 -8.26 18.55 25.40
C ASN A 428 -9.13 17.47 24.74
N LEU A 429 -8.67 16.90 23.63
CA LEU A 429 -9.30 15.74 22.97
C LEU A 429 -9.43 14.57 23.97
N ALA A 430 -8.33 14.23 24.63
CA ALA A 430 -8.30 13.07 25.50
C ALA A 430 -9.18 13.24 26.73
N VAL A 431 -9.10 14.39 27.40
CA VAL A 431 -9.94 14.72 28.55
C VAL A 431 -11.42 14.72 28.18
N ALA A 432 -11.81 15.37 27.07
CA ALA A 432 -13.21 15.45 26.67
C ALA A 432 -13.79 14.09 26.25
N ALA A 433 -13.02 13.25 25.55
CA ALA A 433 -13.47 11.91 25.16
C ALA A 433 -13.67 11.01 26.39
N TYR A 434 -12.73 11.03 27.34
CA TYR A 434 -12.84 10.25 28.57
C TYR A 434 -13.93 10.76 29.50
N LEU A 435 -14.16 12.07 29.56
CA LEU A 435 -15.26 12.65 30.33
C LEU A 435 -16.61 12.24 29.74
N SER A 436 -16.75 12.27 28.41
CA SER A 436 -17.94 11.75 27.73
C SER A 436 -18.13 10.25 27.99
N SER A 437 -17.07 9.44 27.95
CA SER A 437 -17.18 8.01 28.30
C SER A 437 -17.63 7.78 29.75
N ALA A 438 -17.22 8.64 30.70
CA ALA A 438 -17.69 8.58 32.08
C ALA A 438 -19.16 9.01 32.22
N GLN A 439 -19.58 10.06 31.51
CA GLN A 439 -20.99 10.51 31.46
C GLN A 439 -21.90 9.44 30.84
N LEU A 440 -21.46 8.82 29.75
CA LEU A 440 -22.18 7.69 29.13
C LEU A 440 -22.26 6.47 30.06
N ALA A 441 -21.29 6.27 30.96
CA ALA A 441 -21.38 5.22 31.97
C ALA A 441 -22.49 5.48 32.99
N GLU A 442 -22.76 6.74 33.31
CA GLU A 442 -23.89 7.14 34.15
C GLU A 442 -25.23 6.92 33.43
N GLU A 443 -25.31 7.26 32.14
CA GLU A 443 -26.54 7.12 31.35
C GLU A 443 -26.84 5.67 30.90
N ARG A 444 -25.80 4.90 30.55
CA ARG A 444 -25.92 3.61 29.84
C ARG A 444 -25.27 2.44 30.58
N GLY A 445 -24.58 2.71 31.69
CA GLY A 445 -23.76 1.76 32.44
C GLY A 445 -22.31 1.67 31.95
N ALA A 446 -21.37 1.36 32.85
CA ALA A 446 -19.99 1.11 32.49
C ALA A 446 -19.82 -0.08 31.52
N PHE A 447 -18.65 -0.21 30.87
CA PHE A 447 -18.36 -1.42 30.11
C PHE A 447 -18.33 -2.64 31.04
N PRO A 448 -18.83 -3.82 30.60
CA PRO A 448 -19.11 -4.95 31.49
C PRO A 448 -17.96 -5.44 32.37
N VAL A 449 -16.71 -5.32 31.91
CA VAL A 449 -15.53 -5.83 32.64
C VAL A 449 -14.81 -4.77 33.47
N TYR A 450 -15.34 -3.54 33.55
CA TYR A 450 -14.72 -2.40 34.24
C TYR A 450 -14.38 -2.70 35.70
N ASN A 451 -13.18 -2.29 36.12
CA ASN A 451 -12.72 -2.40 37.49
C ASN A 451 -11.70 -1.29 37.82
N ALA A 452 -12.09 -0.37 38.71
CA ALA A 452 -11.26 0.76 39.10
C ALA A 452 -9.91 0.35 39.73
N GLU A 453 -9.88 -0.73 40.52
CA GLU A 453 -8.66 -1.20 41.19
C GLU A 453 -7.62 -1.73 40.21
N LYS A 454 -8.06 -2.30 39.08
CA LYS A 454 -7.15 -2.78 38.02
C LYS A 454 -6.47 -1.62 37.29
N GLU A 455 -7.14 -0.47 37.17
CA GLU A 455 -6.66 0.68 36.40
C GLU A 455 -5.85 1.69 37.26
N LYS A 456 -5.88 1.60 38.59
CA LYS A 456 -5.34 2.65 39.50
C LYS A 456 -3.86 3.01 39.28
N ASN A 457 -3.07 2.06 38.79
CA ASN A 457 -1.64 2.24 38.55
C ASN A 457 -1.32 2.53 37.08
N ASN A 458 -2.33 2.62 36.21
CA ASN A 458 -2.10 2.88 34.79
C ASN A 458 -1.62 4.33 34.60
N PRO A 459 -0.45 4.55 33.98
CA PRO A 459 0.15 5.88 33.86
C PRO A 459 -0.68 6.80 32.95
N PHE A 460 -1.34 6.26 31.92
CA PHE A 460 -2.17 7.05 31.02
C PHE A 460 -3.40 7.63 31.73
N LEU A 461 -4.12 6.80 32.48
CA LEU A 461 -5.29 7.26 33.21
C LEU A 461 -4.93 8.24 34.33
N ASN A 462 -3.82 7.99 35.05
CA ASN A 462 -3.34 8.91 36.08
C ASN A 462 -3.00 10.29 35.51
N ARG A 463 -2.35 10.33 34.34
CA ARG A 463 -2.07 11.59 33.61
C ARG A 463 -3.34 12.34 33.23
N LEU A 464 -4.39 11.65 32.77
CA LEU A 464 -5.68 12.26 32.47
C LEU A 464 -6.34 12.85 33.71
N PHE A 465 -6.26 12.15 34.84
CA PHE A 465 -6.82 12.63 36.11
C PHE A 465 -6.07 13.84 36.67
N ASP A 466 -4.75 13.90 36.48
CA ASP A 466 -3.96 15.07 36.88
C ASP A 466 -4.27 16.28 35.98
N ALA A 467 -4.57 16.04 34.69
CA ALA A 467 -5.02 17.07 33.78
C ALA A 467 -6.47 17.55 34.05
N SER A 468 -7.33 16.69 34.59
CA SER A 468 -8.73 17.01 34.87
C SER A 468 -9.24 16.32 36.15
N PRO A 469 -9.30 17.06 37.27
CA PRO A 469 -9.93 16.57 38.50
C PRO A 469 -11.41 16.20 38.31
N GLU A 470 -12.14 16.94 37.46
CA GLU A 470 -13.53 16.64 37.11
C GLU A 470 -13.67 15.23 36.50
N LEU A 471 -12.75 14.86 35.61
CA LEU A 471 -12.73 13.51 35.03
C LEU A 471 -12.52 12.45 36.11
N ARG A 472 -11.59 12.67 37.06
CA ARG A 472 -11.37 11.76 38.19
C ARG A 472 -12.64 11.55 39.00
N GLU A 473 -13.34 12.63 39.33
CA GLU A 473 -14.61 12.57 40.07
C GLU A 473 -15.70 11.86 39.28
N SER A 474 -15.82 12.13 37.98
CA SER A 474 -16.82 11.51 37.11
C SER A 474 -16.61 9.99 37.00
N VAL A 475 -15.37 9.56 36.74
CA VAL A 475 -15.02 8.13 36.66
C VAL A 475 -15.24 7.44 38.01
N ALA A 476 -14.94 8.09 39.14
CA ALA A 476 -15.13 7.50 40.46
C ALA A 476 -16.61 7.20 40.79
N LYS A 477 -17.57 7.89 40.18
CA LYS A 477 -19.01 7.69 40.44
C LYS A 477 -19.55 6.40 39.81
N LYS A 478 -19.27 6.20 38.51
CA LYS A 478 -19.92 5.13 37.70
C LYS A 478 -18.97 4.39 36.76
N GLY A 479 -17.68 4.72 36.76
CA GLY A 479 -16.70 4.14 35.84
C GLY A 479 -16.72 4.80 34.46
N ARG A 480 -16.34 4.03 33.43
CA ARG A 480 -16.30 4.46 32.03
C ARG A 480 -17.14 3.53 31.16
N ARG A 481 -17.69 4.05 30.06
CA ARG A 481 -18.49 3.28 29.09
C ARG A 481 -17.63 2.45 28.15
N ASN A 482 -16.38 2.83 27.94
CA ASN A 482 -15.48 2.27 26.94
C ASN A 482 -14.12 1.95 27.56
N ILE A 483 -13.53 0.79 27.22
CA ILE A 483 -12.24 0.35 27.78
C ILE A 483 -11.07 1.28 27.39
N ALA A 484 -11.09 1.76 26.14
CA ALA A 484 -10.15 2.71 25.54
C ALA A 484 -10.88 3.47 24.40
N CYS A 485 -10.40 4.67 24.08
CA CYS A 485 -11.14 5.65 23.29
C CYS A 485 -10.39 6.25 22.10
N LEU A 486 -9.06 6.35 22.11
CA LEU A 486 -8.32 7.32 21.27
C LEU A 486 -7.24 6.68 20.41
N THR A 487 -7.21 7.03 19.13
CA THR A 487 -6.17 6.55 18.20
C THR A 487 -6.01 7.56 17.09
N ILE A 488 -4.82 7.68 16.50
CA ILE A 488 -4.64 8.49 15.31
C ILE A 488 -4.35 7.55 14.15
N ALA A 489 -5.40 7.26 13.41
CA ALA A 489 -5.35 6.40 12.25
C ALA A 489 -4.88 7.15 11.00
N PRO A 490 -4.36 6.45 9.98
CA PRO A 490 -4.11 7.07 8.70
C PRO A 490 -5.46 7.44 8.06
N THR A 491 -5.64 8.71 7.75
CA THR A 491 -6.87 9.24 7.15
C THR A 491 -6.73 9.37 5.64
N GLY A 492 -6.00 8.47 4.96
CA GLY A 492 -5.60 8.69 3.57
C GLY A 492 -6.76 8.87 2.58
N THR A 493 -7.93 8.25 2.82
CA THR A 493 -9.13 8.51 2.00
C THR A 493 -10.07 9.54 2.62
N THR A 494 -10.18 9.59 3.95
CA THR A 494 -11.07 10.55 4.64
C THR A 494 -10.55 11.98 4.58
N SER A 495 -9.23 12.18 4.59
CA SER A 495 -8.62 13.50 4.45
C SER A 495 -8.82 14.06 3.05
N LEU A 496 -8.84 13.19 2.01
CA LEU A 496 -9.25 13.57 0.65
C LEU A 496 -10.70 14.08 0.61
N MET A 497 -11.62 13.42 1.33
CA MET A 497 -13.02 13.88 1.40
C MET A 497 -13.13 15.24 2.10
N SER A 498 -12.35 15.48 3.15
CA SER A 498 -12.31 16.79 3.82
C SER A 498 -11.43 17.83 3.12
N GLN A 499 -10.69 17.42 2.08
CA GLN A 499 -9.67 18.23 1.39
C GLN A 499 -8.66 18.86 2.37
N THR A 500 -8.11 18.03 3.27
CA THR A 500 -7.13 18.41 4.29
C THR A 500 -5.96 17.44 4.37
N THR A 501 -4.94 17.84 5.11
CA THR A 501 -3.82 17.01 5.57
C THR A 501 -4.29 15.79 6.37
N SER A 502 -3.53 14.69 6.27
CA SER A 502 -3.94 13.38 6.78
C SER A 502 -3.43 13.14 8.20
N GLY A 503 -4.33 12.90 9.15
CA GLY A 503 -3.97 12.55 10.52
C GLY A 503 -3.15 13.67 11.17
N ILE A 504 -2.03 13.30 11.79
CA ILE A 504 -1.05 14.25 12.33
C ILE A 504 -0.04 14.73 11.27
N GLU A 505 -0.11 14.24 10.04
CA GLU A 505 0.94 14.51 9.04
C GLU A 505 0.91 15.97 8.56
N PRO A 506 2.08 16.56 8.26
CA PRO A 506 2.14 17.82 7.53
C PRO A 506 1.61 17.65 6.09
N ALA A 507 1.46 18.77 5.38
CA ALA A 507 1.12 18.73 3.95
C ALA A 507 2.16 17.91 3.18
N PHE A 508 1.70 16.98 2.34
CA PHE A 508 2.62 16.19 1.52
C PHE A 508 3.23 17.05 0.41
N MET A 509 2.38 17.73 -0.35
CA MET A 509 2.74 18.74 -1.35
C MET A 509 1.68 19.84 -1.34
N LEU A 510 2.09 21.09 -1.48
CA LEU A 510 1.18 22.25 -1.56
C LEU A 510 0.74 22.55 -2.98
N VAL A 511 1.60 22.20 -3.95
CA VAL A 511 1.42 22.50 -5.37
C VAL A 511 1.93 21.31 -6.16
N TYR A 512 1.13 20.83 -7.11
CA TYR A 512 1.55 19.82 -8.08
C TYR A 512 0.97 20.11 -9.46
N LYS A 513 1.68 19.68 -10.51
CA LYS A 513 1.20 19.81 -11.89
C LYS A 513 0.40 18.57 -12.29
N ARG A 514 -0.79 18.77 -12.82
CA ARG A 514 -1.58 17.71 -13.43
C ARG A 514 -1.61 17.91 -14.94
N ARG A 515 -1.56 16.78 -15.66
CA ARG A 515 -1.55 16.74 -17.11
C ARG A 515 -2.91 16.26 -17.60
N ARG A 516 -3.56 17.03 -18.45
CA ARG A 516 -4.77 16.62 -19.18
C ARG A 516 -4.41 16.40 -20.64
N LYS A 517 -4.78 15.23 -21.15
CA LYS A 517 -4.65 14.92 -22.56
C LYS A 517 -5.68 15.73 -23.33
N ILE A 518 -5.24 16.44 -24.36
CA ILE A 518 -6.13 17.17 -25.27
C ILE A 518 -6.68 16.16 -26.29
N ASN A 519 -8.00 16.04 -26.38
CA ASN A 519 -8.62 15.10 -27.30
C ASN A 519 -8.49 15.60 -28.75
N ALA A 520 -8.36 14.68 -29.71
CA ALA A 520 -8.19 15.03 -31.13
C ALA A 520 -9.36 15.82 -31.74
N THR A 521 -10.53 15.84 -31.08
CA THR A 521 -11.71 16.61 -31.44
C THR A 521 -11.74 18.02 -30.83
N GLU A 522 -10.87 18.31 -29.86
CA GLU A 522 -10.72 19.63 -29.26
C GLU A 522 -9.69 20.42 -30.09
N ASP A 523 -10.17 21.49 -30.75
CA ASP A 523 -9.33 22.39 -31.54
C ASP A 523 -8.52 23.31 -30.59
N ALA A 524 -7.62 22.72 -29.81
CA ALA A 524 -6.82 23.47 -28.84
C ALA A 524 -5.67 24.19 -29.57
N LYS A 525 -5.79 25.51 -29.67
CA LYS A 525 -4.75 26.42 -30.19
C LYS A 525 -3.51 26.50 -29.29
N THR A 526 -3.54 25.93 -28.09
CA THR A 526 -2.48 25.97 -27.08
C THR A 526 -2.31 24.59 -26.43
N TYR A 527 -1.07 24.12 -26.31
CA TYR A 527 -0.67 22.90 -25.59
C TYR A 527 0.68 23.18 -24.91
N ASP A 528 0.92 22.61 -23.73
CA ASP A 528 2.12 22.90 -22.93
C ASP A 528 3.27 21.93 -23.25
N PHE A 529 2.95 20.67 -23.52
CA PHE A 529 3.94 19.70 -23.97
C PHE A 529 3.33 18.64 -24.91
N ILE A 530 4.20 18.05 -25.74
CA ILE A 530 3.89 16.87 -26.55
C ILE A 530 4.70 15.72 -25.99
N ASP A 531 4.05 14.59 -25.70
CA ASP A 531 4.76 13.40 -25.22
C ASP A 531 5.49 12.65 -26.33
N GLU A 532 6.21 11.60 -25.95
CA GLU A 532 6.96 10.73 -26.87
C GLU A 532 6.08 10.03 -27.92
N ASN A 533 4.76 9.95 -27.67
CA ASN A 533 3.76 9.37 -28.57
C ASN A 533 3.12 10.40 -29.50
N GLY A 534 3.51 11.67 -29.42
CA GLY A 534 2.94 12.76 -30.20
C GLY A 534 1.60 13.28 -29.67
N GLU A 535 1.20 12.88 -28.45
CA GLU A 535 -0.04 13.33 -27.81
C GLU A 535 0.16 14.72 -27.21
N LYS A 536 -0.81 15.61 -27.40
CA LYS A 536 -0.79 16.96 -26.85
C LYS A 536 -1.38 16.97 -25.45
N TRP A 537 -0.69 17.65 -24.54
CA TRP A 537 -1.08 17.75 -23.15
C TRP A 537 -1.11 19.21 -22.71
N GLU A 538 -2.04 19.49 -21.82
CA GLU A 538 -2.14 20.73 -21.07
C GLU A 538 -1.75 20.46 -19.62
N GLU A 539 -0.85 21.28 -19.08
CA GLU A 539 -0.43 21.24 -17.69
C GLU A 539 -1.17 22.32 -16.91
N PHE A 540 -1.84 21.92 -15.84
CA PHE A 540 -2.49 22.84 -14.91
C PHE A 540 -1.93 22.64 -13.51
N ILE A 541 -1.76 23.77 -12.83
CA ILE A 541 -1.29 23.82 -11.46
C ILE A 541 -2.47 23.46 -10.56
N VAL A 542 -2.28 22.48 -9.69
CA VAL A 542 -3.24 22.11 -8.66
C VAL A 542 -2.65 22.48 -7.31
N PHE A 543 -3.36 23.36 -6.61
CA PHE A 543 -3.04 23.76 -5.26
C PHE A 543 -3.75 22.87 -4.24
N HIS A 544 -3.07 22.57 -3.15
CA HIS A 544 -3.70 22.05 -1.95
C HIS A 544 -4.84 22.98 -1.50
N GLU A 545 -5.99 22.42 -1.14
CA GLU A 545 -7.21 23.20 -0.92
C GLU A 545 -7.04 24.27 0.17
N LYS A 546 -6.39 23.93 1.29
CA LYS A 546 -6.18 24.90 2.39
C LYS A 546 -5.09 25.93 2.06
N PHE A 547 -4.17 25.61 1.15
CA PHE A 547 -3.24 26.58 0.61
C PHE A 547 -3.95 27.61 -0.27
N LYS A 548 -4.97 27.23 -1.06
CA LYS A 548 -5.83 28.18 -1.78
C LYS A 548 -6.58 29.12 -0.84
N VAL A 549 -7.06 28.62 0.29
CA VAL A 549 -7.72 29.47 1.31
C VAL A 549 -6.74 30.49 1.88
N TRP A 550 -5.49 30.09 2.16
CA TRP A 550 -4.44 31.04 2.53
C TRP A 550 -4.20 32.09 1.43
N MET A 551 -4.06 31.66 0.16
CA MET A 551 -3.87 32.59 -0.96
C MET A 551 -4.99 33.63 -1.05
N GLN A 552 -6.24 33.20 -0.93
CA GLN A 552 -7.41 34.08 -0.93
C GLN A 552 -7.40 35.06 0.24
N ALA A 553 -7.04 34.62 1.44
CA ALA A 553 -6.90 35.48 2.62
C ALA A 553 -5.80 36.55 2.43
N GLN A 554 -4.78 36.26 1.62
CA GLN A 554 -3.72 37.21 1.25
C GLN A 554 -4.05 38.05 0.00
N GLY A 555 -5.24 37.89 -0.60
CA GLY A 555 -5.64 38.60 -1.83
C GLY A 555 -4.89 38.14 -3.09
N LEU A 556 -4.41 36.89 -3.11
CA LEU A 556 -3.68 36.30 -4.23
C LEU A 556 -4.63 35.53 -5.17
N ASP A 557 -4.33 35.55 -6.46
CA ASP A 557 -5.11 34.87 -7.50
C ASP A 557 -4.80 33.36 -7.49
N THR A 558 -5.82 32.51 -7.31
CA THR A 558 -5.69 31.05 -7.29
C THR A 558 -5.76 30.40 -8.68
N GLU A 559 -6.19 31.14 -9.69
CA GLU A 559 -6.36 30.66 -11.07
C GLU A 559 -5.21 31.09 -11.99
N LYS A 560 -4.32 31.98 -11.50
CA LYS A 560 -3.10 32.36 -12.22
C LYS A 560 -2.18 31.16 -12.38
N SER A 561 -1.65 30.97 -13.59
CA SER A 561 -0.54 30.06 -13.83
C SER A 561 0.77 30.71 -13.39
N TYR A 562 1.32 30.28 -12.25
CA TYR A 562 2.57 30.78 -11.67
C TYR A 562 3.78 30.03 -12.23
N SER A 563 4.88 30.76 -12.45
CA SER A 563 6.20 30.16 -12.68
C SER A 563 6.71 29.45 -11.42
N GLN A 564 7.71 28.57 -11.56
CA GLN A 564 8.26 27.84 -10.41
C GLN A 564 8.92 28.78 -9.39
N GLU A 565 9.57 29.85 -9.85
CA GLU A 565 10.16 30.87 -8.99
C GLU A 565 9.08 31.59 -8.19
N GLU A 566 7.98 32.02 -8.82
CA GLU A 566 6.85 32.64 -8.12
C GLU A 566 6.19 31.69 -7.13
N LEU A 567 6.04 30.40 -7.48
CA LEU A 567 5.51 29.39 -6.56
C LEU A 567 6.40 29.23 -5.33
N ASN A 568 7.72 29.21 -5.50
CA ASN A 568 8.67 29.11 -4.40
C ASN A 568 8.57 30.34 -3.47
N GLU A 569 8.46 31.55 -4.03
CA GLU A 569 8.26 32.78 -3.26
C GLU A 569 6.93 32.78 -2.51
N LEU A 570 5.85 32.28 -3.13
CA LEU A 570 4.55 32.11 -2.48
C LEU A 570 4.63 31.15 -1.30
N ILE A 571 5.22 29.97 -1.50
CA ILE A 571 5.38 28.97 -0.46
C ILE A 571 6.20 29.55 0.69
N ALA A 572 7.32 30.23 0.39
CA ALA A 572 8.20 30.85 1.38
C ALA A 572 7.51 31.90 2.27
N ARG A 573 6.48 32.59 1.74
CA ARG A 573 5.66 33.56 2.49
C ARG A 573 4.56 32.91 3.33
N SER A 574 4.25 31.64 3.06
CA SER A 574 3.14 30.95 3.70
C SER A 574 3.55 30.28 5.02
N PRO A 575 2.60 30.03 5.93
CA PRO A 575 2.83 29.23 7.14
C PRO A 575 3.27 27.78 6.86
N TYR A 576 3.19 27.32 5.61
CA TYR A 576 3.58 25.98 5.19
C TYR A 576 5.08 25.88 4.79
N HIS A 577 5.83 26.98 4.77
CA HIS A 577 7.26 26.94 4.47
C HIS A 577 8.04 26.13 5.52
N GLY A 578 8.80 25.11 5.12
CA GLY A 578 9.50 24.22 6.06
C GLY A 578 8.54 23.32 6.87
N ALA A 579 7.32 23.13 6.38
CA ALA A 579 6.25 22.40 7.06
C ALA A 579 5.53 21.41 6.11
N THR A 580 6.22 20.99 5.04
CA THR A 580 5.78 19.89 4.17
C THR A 580 6.52 18.60 4.52
N SER A 581 6.03 17.46 4.05
CA SER A 581 6.67 16.15 4.28
C SER A 581 8.13 16.09 3.81
N LYS A 582 8.54 16.94 2.85
CA LYS A 582 9.88 16.93 2.26
C LYS A 582 10.88 17.88 2.93
N ASP A 583 10.41 18.91 3.61
CA ASP A 583 11.25 20.00 4.14
C ASP A 583 11.03 20.28 5.64
N VAL A 584 10.15 19.52 6.30
CA VAL A 584 9.98 19.57 7.76
C VAL A 584 11.23 19.07 8.48
N ASP A 585 11.52 19.64 9.66
CA ASP A 585 12.45 19.04 10.60
C ASP A 585 11.88 17.70 11.11
N TRP A 586 12.38 16.59 10.55
CA TRP A 586 11.90 15.24 10.87
C TRP A 586 12.12 14.87 12.34
N LEU A 587 13.16 15.40 12.99
CA LEU A 587 13.41 15.15 14.40
C LEU A 587 12.34 15.84 15.26
N GLN A 588 12.00 17.09 14.92
CA GLN A 588 10.90 17.79 15.59
C GLN A 588 9.55 17.14 15.32
N LYS A 589 9.32 16.62 14.10
CA LYS A 589 8.13 15.80 13.80
C LYS A 589 8.00 14.60 14.74
N VAL A 590 9.11 13.87 14.98
CA VAL A 590 9.12 12.74 15.92
C VAL A 590 8.86 13.18 17.36
N ARG A 591 9.43 14.31 17.79
CA ARG A 591 9.17 14.88 19.12
C ARG A 591 7.72 15.29 19.29
N MET A 592 7.13 15.93 18.29
CA MET A 592 5.71 16.28 18.26
C MET A 592 4.84 15.03 18.37
N GLN A 593 5.14 13.97 17.60
CA GLN A 593 4.46 12.67 17.74
C GLN A 593 4.54 12.15 19.18
N GLY A 594 5.71 12.19 19.82
CA GLY A 594 5.88 11.74 21.20
C GLY A 594 5.06 12.54 22.21
N ARG A 595 5.00 13.88 22.06
CA ARG A 595 4.16 14.75 22.90
C ARG A 595 2.67 14.42 22.74
N ILE A 596 2.22 14.23 21.51
CA ILE A 596 0.84 13.83 21.20
C ILE A 596 0.54 12.43 21.74
N GLN A 597 1.47 11.48 21.61
CA GLN A 597 1.30 10.08 22.03
C GLN A 597 0.96 9.93 23.52
N LYS A 598 1.40 10.86 24.38
CA LYS A 598 1.04 10.90 25.81
C LYS A 598 -0.47 10.98 26.05
N TRP A 599 -1.22 11.51 25.08
CA TRP A 599 -2.67 11.74 25.14
C TRP A 599 -3.46 10.77 24.26
N VAL A 600 -2.81 9.73 23.72
CA VAL A 600 -3.43 8.68 22.89
C VAL A 600 -3.23 7.31 23.55
N ASP A 601 -4.33 6.69 24.02
CA ASP A 601 -4.31 5.41 24.74
C ASP A 601 -3.95 4.21 23.85
N HIS A 602 -4.38 4.20 22.58
CA HIS A 602 -3.93 3.22 21.60
C HIS A 602 -2.56 3.60 21.05
N SER A 603 -2.44 3.99 19.79
CA SER A 603 -1.19 4.37 19.13
C SER A 603 -1.47 5.38 18.01
N ILE A 604 -0.42 5.83 17.34
CA ILE A 604 -0.45 6.79 16.24
C ILE A 604 0.15 6.11 15.00
N SER A 605 -0.61 6.04 13.92
CA SER A 605 -0.10 5.70 12.60
C SER A 605 0.48 6.96 11.97
N VAL A 606 1.80 7.01 11.87
CA VAL A 606 2.51 8.09 11.19
C VAL A 606 3.70 7.51 10.45
N THR A 607 3.90 7.98 9.23
CA THR A 607 5.04 7.62 8.39
C THR A 607 5.96 8.83 8.31
N ILE A 608 7.24 8.62 8.63
CA ILE A 608 8.25 9.65 8.41
C ILE A 608 8.68 9.55 6.94
N ASN A 609 8.07 10.40 6.10
CA ASN A 609 8.43 10.51 4.69
C ASN A 609 9.77 11.23 4.57
N LEU A 610 10.74 10.58 3.93
CA LEU A 610 12.11 11.06 3.81
C LEU A 610 12.51 11.17 2.32
N PRO A 611 13.29 12.19 1.93
CA PRO A 611 13.90 12.29 0.60
C PRO A 611 14.77 11.08 0.23
N ASN A 612 15.00 10.85 -1.06
CA ASN A 612 15.74 9.66 -1.53
C ASN A 612 17.23 9.63 -1.13
N ASP A 613 17.81 10.77 -0.77
CA ASP A 613 19.22 10.97 -0.48
C ASP A 613 19.56 10.97 1.03
N VAL A 614 18.57 10.74 1.91
CA VAL A 614 18.82 10.66 3.36
C VAL A 614 19.73 9.48 3.71
N SER A 615 20.55 9.64 4.75
CA SER A 615 21.42 8.59 5.28
C SER A 615 20.68 7.59 6.18
N GLU A 616 21.25 6.40 6.33
CA GLU A 616 20.83 5.42 7.35
C GLU A 616 20.99 5.98 8.77
N ASP A 617 22.00 6.81 9.02
CA ASP A 617 22.23 7.43 10.34
C ASP A 617 21.08 8.35 10.77
N LEU A 618 20.47 9.07 9.82
CA LEU A 618 19.29 9.88 10.11
C LEU A 618 18.11 8.98 10.50
N VAL A 619 17.86 7.90 9.75
CA VAL A 619 16.82 6.91 10.09
C VAL A 619 17.05 6.34 11.49
N ASN A 620 18.28 5.97 11.82
CA ASN A 620 18.65 5.50 13.15
C ASN A 620 18.35 6.54 14.24
N THR A 621 18.72 7.79 14.00
CA THR A 621 18.48 8.91 14.92
C THR A 621 16.98 9.10 15.18
N LEU A 622 16.16 9.04 14.14
CA LEU A 622 14.70 9.18 14.23
C LEU A 622 14.07 8.05 15.05
N TYR A 623 14.50 6.80 14.83
CA TYR A 623 13.98 5.65 15.59
C TYR A 623 14.38 5.72 17.07
N ILE A 624 15.63 6.09 17.37
CA ILE A 624 16.10 6.26 18.75
C ILE A 624 15.34 7.41 19.43
N GLU A 625 15.11 8.52 18.74
CA GLU A 625 14.35 9.64 19.29
C GLU A 625 12.88 9.25 19.53
N ALA A 626 12.28 8.48 18.63
CA ALA A 626 10.91 7.99 18.80
C ALA A 626 10.77 7.13 20.06
N TRP A 627 11.74 6.23 20.31
CA TRP A 627 11.79 5.44 21.55
C TRP A 627 11.91 6.34 22.78
N LYS A 628 12.87 7.29 22.78
CA LYS A 628 13.10 8.21 23.90
C LYS A 628 11.92 9.11 24.22
N CYS A 629 11.20 9.56 23.18
CA CYS A 629 10.03 10.42 23.33
C CYS A 629 8.77 9.67 23.79
N GLY A 630 8.82 8.34 23.90
CA GLY A 630 7.67 7.53 24.31
C GLY A 630 6.66 7.28 23.19
N CYS A 631 7.09 7.36 21.91
CA CYS A 631 6.27 6.87 20.81
C CYS A 631 5.98 5.37 21.00
N LYS A 632 4.82 4.91 20.51
CA LYS A 632 4.46 3.49 20.57
C LYS A 632 4.89 2.71 19.33
N GLY A 633 5.14 3.39 18.22
CA GLY A 633 5.73 2.82 17.02
C GLY A 633 6.38 3.88 16.14
N CYS A 634 7.18 3.42 15.18
CA CYS A 634 7.86 4.27 14.21
C CYS A 634 8.04 3.54 12.88
N THR A 635 7.73 4.24 11.79
CA THR A 635 7.90 3.78 10.42
C THR A 635 8.47 4.91 9.57
N VAL A 636 9.48 4.61 8.76
CA VAL A 636 10.00 5.52 7.74
C VAL A 636 9.59 5.06 6.35
N TYR A 637 9.37 6.03 5.47
CA TYR A 637 9.28 5.80 4.04
C TYR A 637 10.28 6.71 3.34
N ARG A 638 11.35 6.14 2.80
CA ARG A 638 12.30 6.87 1.97
C ARG A 638 11.82 6.89 0.53
N ASP A 639 11.78 8.05 -0.10
CA ASP A 639 11.40 8.17 -1.50
C ASP A 639 12.29 7.27 -2.38
N GLY A 640 11.67 6.53 -3.31
CA GLY A 640 12.34 5.53 -4.13
C GLY A 640 12.72 4.20 -3.45
N SER A 641 12.46 4.02 -2.15
CA SER A 641 12.67 2.71 -1.45
C SER A 641 11.68 1.63 -1.88
N ARG A 642 10.53 2.03 -2.44
CA ARG A 642 9.53 1.13 -3.04
C ARG A 642 9.04 1.70 -4.36
N ALA A 643 8.81 0.84 -5.34
CA ALA A 643 8.22 1.22 -6.62
C ALA A 643 6.77 1.70 -6.44
N GLY A 644 6.45 2.89 -6.95
CA GLY A 644 5.07 3.29 -7.28
C GLY A 644 4.19 3.85 -6.14
N VAL A 645 4.75 4.39 -5.05
CA VAL A 645 3.89 4.97 -3.99
C VAL A 645 3.40 6.37 -4.36
N LEU A 646 4.28 7.30 -4.77
CA LEU A 646 3.95 8.65 -5.26
C LEU A 646 5.18 9.15 -6.04
N VAL A 647 5.01 9.65 -7.27
CA VAL A 647 6.11 10.22 -8.07
C VAL A 647 5.96 11.73 -8.07
N ASP A 648 6.99 12.45 -7.61
CA ASP A 648 7.02 13.90 -7.66
C ASP A 648 7.36 14.39 -9.07
N ALA A 649 6.52 15.28 -9.62
CA ALA A 649 6.73 15.93 -10.92
C ALA A 649 7.93 16.90 -10.94
N THR A 650 8.45 17.31 -9.78
CA THR A 650 9.60 18.21 -9.63
C THR A 650 10.94 17.48 -9.65
N THR A 651 10.95 16.15 -9.60
CA THR A 651 12.18 15.41 -9.87
C THR A 651 12.42 15.51 -11.37
N PRO A 652 13.44 16.27 -11.86
CA PRO A 652 13.90 16.02 -13.22
C PRO A 652 14.24 14.54 -13.22
N SER A 653 13.79 13.76 -14.20
CA SER A 653 14.22 12.37 -14.29
C SER A 653 15.73 12.39 -14.13
N LYS A 654 16.25 11.86 -13.00
CA LYS A 654 17.69 11.74 -12.83
C LYS A 654 18.09 10.90 -14.01
N THR A 655 18.74 11.55 -14.97
CA THR A 655 19.56 10.90 -15.98
C THR A 655 20.54 10.12 -15.12
N LYS A 656 20.23 8.85 -14.85
CA LYS A 656 21.27 7.90 -14.51
C LYS A 656 22.31 8.14 -15.58
N GLU A 657 23.58 8.28 -15.19
CA GLU A 657 24.64 8.07 -16.15
C GLU A 657 24.39 6.69 -16.75
N GLU A 658 23.83 6.72 -17.95
CA GLU A 658 23.45 5.56 -18.70
C GLU A 658 24.74 4.91 -19.14
N ALA A 659 25.02 3.74 -18.56
CA ALA A 659 25.59 2.67 -19.37
C ALA A 659 24.80 2.65 -20.70
N PRO A 660 25.47 2.66 -21.86
CA PRO A 660 24.86 3.07 -23.13
C PRO A 660 23.53 2.36 -23.35
N ILE A 661 22.43 3.12 -23.26
CA ILE A 661 21.10 2.60 -23.56
C ILE A 661 21.06 2.20 -25.04
N PRO A 662 20.59 0.98 -25.36
CA PRO A 662 20.35 0.57 -26.74
C PRO A 662 19.35 1.52 -27.40
N ALA A 663 19.69 1.98 -28.60
CA ALA A 663 18.93 2.94 -29.41
C ALA A 663 17.40 2.86 -29.26
N ALA A 664 16.80 4.04 -29.09
CA ALA A 664 15.37 4.31 -29.03
C ALA A 664 14.50 3.35 -29.85
N ILE A 665 13.52 2.72 -29.19
CA ILE A 665 12.49 1.90 -29.82
C ILE A 665 11.71 2.80 -30.79
N THR A 666 12.01 2.69 -32.08
CA THR A 666 11.24 3.38 -33.12
C THR A 666 10.00 2.54 -33.41
N LEU A 667 8.84 2.92 -32.86
CA LEU A 667 7.57 2.19 -33.09
C LEU A 667 7.11 2.24 -34.56
N VAL A 668 7.68 3.14 -35.36
CA VAL A 668 7.42 3.24 -36.80
C VAL A 668 8.46 2.40 -37.55
N ARG A 669 8.02 1.26 -38.10
CA ARG A 669 8.86 0.42 -38.99
C ARG A 669 9.36 1.24 -40.19
N PRO A 670 10.69 1.36 -40.38
CA PRO A 670 11.27 1.97 -41.59
C PRO A 670 10.77 1.33 -42.88
N LYS A 671 10.76 2.10 -43.99
CA LYS A 671 10.34 1.58 -45.29
C LYS A 671 11.25 0.45 -45.76
N GLU A 672 12.55 0.56 -45.51
CA GLU A 672 13.57 -0.42 -45.84
C GLU A 672 14.34 -0.81 -44.57
N LEU A 673 14.61 -2.11 -44.42
CA LEU A 673 15.48 -2.64 -43.37
C LEU A 673 16.59 -3.47 -44.03
N GLU A 674 17.82 -3.35 -43.55
CA GLU A 674 18.86 -4.34 -43.89
C GLU A 674 18.43 -5.70 -43.36
N ALA A 675 18.79 -6.79 -44.03
CA ALA A 675 18.32 -8.10 -43.63
C ALA A 675 19.32 -9.23 -43.88
N ASP A 676 19.42 -10.13 -42.91
CA ASP A 676 20.20 -11.34 -42.99
C ASP A 676 19.33 -12.53 -43.41
N VAL A 677 19.93 -13.46 -44.15
CA VAL A 677 19.25 -14.63 -44.70
C VAL A 677 19.87 -15.91 -44.15
N LEU A 678 19.10 -16.65 -43.36
CA LEU A 678 19.52 -17.90 -42.75
C LEU A 678 18.68 -19.06 -43.28
N ARG A 679 19.30 -20.21 -43.54
CA ARG A 679 18.62 -21.40 -44.07
C ARG A 679 18.71 -22.53 -43.05
N PHE A 680 17.60 -23.20 -42.77
CA PHE A 680 17.54 -24.30 -41.80
C PHE A 680 16.62 -25.42 -42.29
N GLN A 681 16.54 -26.52 -41.56
CA GLN A 681 15.62 -27.63 -41.85
C GLN A 681 14.54 -27.70 -40.77
N ASN A 682 13.31 -27.87 -41.19
CA ASN A 682 12.19 -28.26 -40.33
C ASN A 682 11.73 -29.64 -40.83
N ASN A 683 11.96 -30.68 -40.06
CA ASN A 683 11.82 -32.08 -40.51
C ASN A 683 12.63 -32.37 -41.78
N LYS A 684 11.97 -32.78 -42.88
CA LYS A 684 12.60 -33.04 -44.18
C LYS A 684 12.55 -31.82 -45.11
N GLU A 685 11.88 -30.75 -44.69
CA GLU A 685 11.67 -29.55 -45.50
C GLU A 685 12.81 -28.56 -45.31
N LYS A 686 13.20 -27.91 -46.41
CA LYS A 686 14.18 -26.82 -46.38
C LYS A 686 13.44 -25.53 -46.10
N TRP A 687 13.90 -24.78 -45.12
CA TRP A 687 13.32 -23.51 -44.70
C TRP A 687 14.33 -22.38 -44.82
N ILE A 688 13.80 -21.16 -44.93
CA ILE A 688 14.57 -19.92 -45.00
C ILE A 688 13.98 -18.90 -44.05
N ALA A 689 14.85 -18.13 -43.38
CA ALA A 689 14.53 -17.01 -42.52
C ALA A 689 15.17 -15.73 -43.07
N PHE A 690 14.41 -14.65 -43.10
CA PHE A 690 14.86 -13.29 -43.38
C PHE A 690 14.74 -12.47 -42.11
N ILE A 691 15.86 -11.98 -41.58
CA ILE A 691 15.92 -11.26 -40.31
C ILE A 691 16.14 -9.80 -40.63
N GLY A 692 15.10 -8.97 -40.49
CA GLY A 692 15.21 -7.52 -40.67
C GLY A 692 15.92 -6.89 -39.49
N LEU A 693 16.94 -6.09 -39.75
CA LEU A 693 17.78 -5.42 -38.76
C LEU A 693 17.46 -3.93 -38.73
N GLN A 694 17.28 -3.40 -37.52
CA GLN A 694 17.26 -1.97 -37.27
C GLN A 694 18.43 -1.64 -36.33
N ASN A 695 19.32 -0.75 -36.76
CA ASN A 695 20.54 -0.37 -36.01
C ASN A 695 21.39 -1.58 -35.57
N GLY A 696 21.51 -2.61 -36.44
CA GLY A 696 22.28 -3.82 -36.16
C GLY A 696 21.61 -4.84 -35.23
N ARG A 697 20.40 -4.57 -34.74
CA ARG A 697 19.62 -5.48 -33.88
C ARG A 697 18.47 -6.13 -34.67
N PRO A 698 18.14 -7.41 -34.42
CA PRO A 698 16.93 -8.03 -34.97
C PRO A 698 15.69 -7.23 -34.60
N TYR A 699 15.00 -6.74 -35.64
CA TYR A 699 13.78 -5.95 -35.54
C TYR A 699 12.56 -6.78 -35.95
N GLU A 700 12.70 -7.62 -36.98
CA GLU A 700 11.64 -8.52 -37.44
C GLU A 700 12.21 -9.79 -38.07
N ILE A 701 11.39 -10.82 -38.16
CA ILE A 701 11.75 -12.09 -38.79
C ILE A 701 10.62 -12.60 -39.68
N PHE A 702 10.98 -13.04 -40.88
CA PHE A 702 10.10 -13.74 -41.81
C PHE A 702 10.63 -15.14 -42.04
N THR A 703 9.80 -16.17 -42.00
CA THR A 703 10.24 -17.55 -42.22
C THR A 703 9.27 -18.32 -43.09
N GLY A 704 9.78 -19.21 -43.93
CA GLY A 704 8.96 -20.22 -44.59
C GLY A 704 9.75 -21.23 -45.40
N LEU A 705 9.02 -21.99 -46.20
CA LEU A 705 9.59 -23.02 -47.06
C LEU A 705 10.52 -22.40 -48.11
N LYS A 706 11.67 -23.03 -48.29
CA LYS A 706 12.53 -22.77 -49.44
C LYS A 706 12.02 -23.64 -50.58
N ASP A 707 11.05 -23.11 -51.30
CA ASP A 707 10.54 -23.69 -52.54
C ASP A 707 11.08 -22.90 -53.74
N ASP A 708 11.74 -23.60 -54.66
CA ASP A 708 12.29 -23.00 -55.88
C ASP A 708 11.17 -22.77 -56.92
N ASP A 709 10.01 -23.46 -56.80
CA ASP A 709 8.86 -23.37 -57.73
C ASP A 709 7.82 -22.30 -57.29
N ASP A 710 7.58 -22.12 -55.97
CA ASP A 710 6.62 -21.13 -55.41
C ASP A 710 7.22 -19.73 -55.16
N GLY A 711 8.37 -19.43 -55.76
CA GLY A 711 8.84 -18.05 -55.94
C GLY A 711 9.77 -17.49 -54.85
N ILE A 712 10.51 -18.31 -54.10
CA ILE A 712 11.67 -17.87 -53.30
C ILE A 712 12.96 -18.52 -53.85
N ALA A 713 13.20 -18.34 -55.15
CA ALA A 713 14.41 -18.79 -55.83
C ALA A 713 15.61 -17.89 -55.48
N LEU A 714 16.23 -18.14 -54.30
CA LEU A 714 17.39 -17.39 -53.81
C LEU A 714 18.70 -18.20 -53.99
N PRO A 715 19.70 -17.69 -54.74
CA PRO A 715 21.01 -18.33 -54.86
C PRO A 715 21.65 -18.59 -53.49
N LYS A 716 22.34 -19.74 -53.34
CA LYS A 716 22.94 -20.15 -52.05
C LYS A 716 23.95 -19.15 -51.47
N ASN A 717 24.58 -18.34 -52.33
CA ASN A 717 25.58 -17.34 -51.93
C ASN A 717 24.96 -16.01 -51.45
N VAL A 718 23.64 -15.88 -51.45
CA VAL A 718 22.96 -14.70 -50.92
C VAL A 718 22.66 -14.96 -49.44
N THR A 719 23.32 -14.18 -48.58
CA THR A 719 23.19 -14.21 -47.12
C THR A 719 22.74 -12.87 -46.54
N HIS A 720 22.74 -11.80 -47.35
CA HIS A 720 22.35 -10.45 -46.94
C HIS A 720 21.54 -9.76 -48.05
N GLY A 721 20.67 -8.83 -47.69
CA GLY A 721 19.86 -8.02 -48.59
C GLY A 721 19.04 -6.99 -47.82
N LYS A 722 17.90 -6.56 -48.37
CA LYS A 722 16.99 -5.59 -47.75
C LYS A 722 15.55 -6.07 -47.78
N ILE A 723 14.79 -5.82 -46.71
CA ILE A 723 13.34 -6.03 -46.67
C ILE A 723 12.64 -4.68 -46.85
N ILE A 724 11.88 -4.56 -47.93
CA ILE A 724 11.19 -3.34 -48.36
C ILE A 724 9.69 -3.51 -48.15
N LYS A 725 9.05 -2.54 -47.49
CA LYS A 725 7.59 -2.50 -47.36
C LYS A 725 6.98 -1.67 -48.47
N ASN A 726 6.10 -2.31 -49.24
CA ASN A 726 5.33 -1.70 -50.31
C ASN A 726 3.82 -1.73 -49.98
N VAL A 727 3.08 -0.76 -50.49
CA VAL A 727 1.62 -0.66 -50.33
C VAL A 727 1.04 -0.46 -51.73
N ASP A 728 0.18 -1.37 -52.17
CA ASP A 728 -0.53 -1.32 -53.45
C ASP A 728 -2.04 -1.44 -53.23
N GLU A 729 -2.82 -1.47 -54.32
CA GLU A 729 -4.29 -1.55 -54.30
C GLU A 729 -4.84 -2.81 -53.60
N ASN A 730 -4.01 -3.85 -53.44
CA ASN A 730 -4.38 -5.13 -52.80
C ASN A 730 -3.93 -5.22 -51.33
N GLY A 731 -3.20 -4.23 -50.80
CA GLY A 731 -2.82 -4.14 -49.39
C GLY A 731 -1.33 -3.89 -49.15
N LYS A 732 -0.84 -4.32 -47.97
CA LYS A 732 0.56 -4.17 -47.56
C LYS A 732 1.35 -5.43 -47.93
N ARG A 733 2.42 -5.29 -48.72
CA ARG A 733 3.34 -6.39 -49.09
C ARG A 733 4.78 -6.12 -48.66
N TYR A 734 5.53 -7.19 -48.41
CA TYR A 734 6.95 -7.12 -48.03
C TYR A 734 7.81 -7.84 -49.08
N ASP A 735 8.81 -7.14 -49.61
CA ASP A 735 9.66 -7.61 -50.69
C ASP A 735 11.11 -7.74 -50.20
N PHE A 736 11.86 -8.76 -50.66
CA PHE A 736 13.28 -8.91 -50.35
C PHE A 736 14.13 -8.55 -51.56
N GLN A 737 15.06 -7.61 -51.41
CA GLN A 737 15.96 -7.16 -52.49
C GLN A 737 17.41 -7.52 -52.18
N PHE A 738 18.13 -8.07 -53.16
CA PHE A 738 19.57 -8.34 -53.06
C PHE A 738 20.28 -7.98 -54.37
N SER A 739 21.60 -7.82 -54.32
CA SER A 739 22.43 -7.62 -55.51
C SER A 739 23.00 -8.94 -56.01
N ASN A 740 22.80 -9.24 -57.29
CA ASN A 740 23.38 -10.43 -57.93
C ASN A 740 24.89 -10.26 -58.19
N ARG A 741 25.58 -11.32 -58.62
CA ARG A 741 27.05 -11.31 -58.87
C ARG A 741 27.51 -10.27 -59.89
N ARG A 742 26.61 -9.68 -60.68
CA ARG A 742 26.89 -8.65 -61.68
C ARG A 742 26.49 -7.23 -61.20
N GLY A 743 26.10 -7.09 -59.93
CA GLY A 743 25.71 -5.81 -59.32
C GLY A 743 24.28 -5.36 -59.59
N TYR A 744 23.47 -6.12 -60.34
CA TYR A 744 22.07 -5.78 -60.58
C TYR A 744 21.21 -6.13 -59.38
N LYS A 745 20.25 -5.25 -59.08
CA LYS A 745 19.23 -5.46 -58.04
C LYS A 745 18.24 -6.52 -58.51
N THR A 746 17.99 -7.51 -57.68
CA THR A 746 16.97 -8.55 -57.89
C THR A 746 16.02 -8.52 -56.69
N THR A 747 14.72 -8.43 -56.96
CA THR A 747 13.67 -8.35 -55.93
C THR A 747 12.84 -9.64 -55.94
N VAL A 748 12.69 -10.24 -54.78
CA VAL A 748 11.73 -11.32 -54.49
C VAL A 748 10.51 -10.66 -53.88
N GLU A 749 9.44 -10.52 -54.66
CA GLU A 749 8.20 -9.87 -54.21
C GLU A 749 7.33 -10.82 -53.37
N GLY A 750 6.59 -10.25 -52.42
CA GLY A 750 5.53 -10.94 -51.69
C GLY A 750 6.03 -11.99 -50.70
N LEU A 751 7.05 -11.68 -49.89
CA LEU A 751 7.52 -12.55 -48.81
C LEU A 751 6.36 -12.97 -47.89
N SER A 752 5.50 -12.03 -47.48
CA SER A 752 4.38 -12.27 -46.56
C SER A 752 3.33 -13.26 -47.07
N ASP A 753 3.21 -13.41 -48.39
CA ASP A 753 2.13 -14.15 -49.03
C ASP A 753 2.59 -15.56 -49.46
N LYS A 754 3.90 -15.82 -49.36
CA LYS A 754 4.56 -17.08 -49.75
C LYS A 754 4.83 -18.02 -48.58
N PHE A 755 4.36 -17.69 -47.38
CA PHE A 755 4.63 -18.47 -46.17
C PHE A 755 3.38 -19.15 -45.64
N ASN A 756 3.57 -20.34 -45.04
CA ASN A 756 2.49 -21.09 -44.41
C ASN A 756 1.81 -20.22 -43.33
N PRO A 757 0.46 -20.06 -43.38
CA PRO A 757 -0.28 -19.17 -42.48
C PRO A 757 -0.06 -19.41 -40.97
N GLU A 758 0.20 -20.65 -40.57
CA GLU A 758 0.41 -21.02 -39.16
C GLU A 758 1.72 -20.45 -38.61
N TYR A 759 2.83 -20.72 -39.30
CA TYR A 759 4.17 -20.23 -38.92
C TYR A 759 4.32 -18.72 -39.12
N TRP A 760 3.54 -18.14 -40.03
CA TRP A 760 3.46 -16.71 -40.24
C TRP A 760 2.91 -15.96 -39.01
N ASN A 761 1.93 -16.53 -38.31
CA ASN A 761 1.40 -15.92 -37.08
C ASN A 761 2.44 -15.92 -35.95
N TYR A 762 3.23 -16.99 -35.81
CA TYR A 762 4.33 -17.02 -34.85
C TYR A 762 5.46 -16.06 -35.22
N ALA A 763 5.83 -15.96 -36.50
CA ALA A 763 6.82 -14.98 -36.97
C ALA A 763 6.37 -13.53 -36.73
N LYS A 764 5.07 -13.23 -36.87
CA LYS A 764 4.47 -11.93 -36.50
C LYS A 764 4.58 -11.64 -35.01
N LEU A 765 4.28 -12.63 -34.16
CA LEU A 765 4.40 -12.50 -32.70
C LEU A 765 5.86 -12.21 -32.29
N ILE A 766 6.81 -12.98 -32.82
CA ILE A 766 8.25 -12.81 -32.57
C ILE A 766 8.71 -11.44 -33.07
N SER A 767 8.30 -11.03 -34.26
CA SER A 767 8.56 -9.69 -34.78
C SER A 767 7.90 -8.60 -33.94
N GLY A 768 6.77 -8.87 -33.29
CA GLY A 768 6.14 -7.96 -32.34
C GLY A 768 7.04 -7.71 -31.13
N VAL A 769 7.46 -8.78 -30.45
CA VAL A 769 8.31 -8.64 -29.25
C VAL A 769 9.70 -8.07 -29.57
N LEU A 770 10.28 -8.39 -30.73
CA LEU A 770 11.53 -7.79 -31.20
C LEU A 770 11.39 -6.28 -31.41
N ARG A 771 10.27 -5.84 -32.03
CA ARG A 771 9.96 -4.41 -32.22
C ARG A 771 9.77 -3.65 -30.92
N TYR A 772 9.16 -4.28 -29.91
CA TYR A 772 9.02 -3.70 -28.57
C TYR A 772 10.31 -3.77 -27.74
N GLY A 773 11.44 -4.13 -28.34
CA GLY A 773 12.74 -4.05 -27.71
C GLY A 773 13.02 -5.15 -26.69
N MET A 774 12.27 -6.26 -26.71
CA MET A 774 12.51 -7.41 -25.82
C MET A 774 13.96 -7.94 -26.00
N PRO A 775 14.74 -8.11 -24.92
CA PRO A 775 16.09 -8.68 -24.99
C PRO A 775 16.12 -10.04 -25.71
N ILE A 776 17.14 -10.30 -26.54
CA ILE A 776 17.20 -11.50 -27.41
C ILE A 776 17.18 -12.79 -26.59
N ASP A 777 17.79 -12.83 -25.40
CA ASP A 777 17.74 -13.98 -24.49
C ASP A 777 16.33 -14.30 -24.00
N GLN A 778 15.50 -13.28 -23.76
CA GLN A 778 14.09 -13.44 -23.39
C GLN A 778 13.24 -13.86 -24.60
N VAL A 779 13.52 -13.32 -25.79
CA VAL A 779 12.89 -13.77 -27.04
C VAL A 779 13.20 -15.24 -27.30
N LEU A 780 14.44 -15.68 -27.06
CA LEU A 780 14.82 -17.09 -27.19
C LEU A 780 14.07 -18.00 -26.20
N LYS A 781 13.85 -17.56 -24.96
CA LYS A 781 13.02 -18.30 -23.99
C LYS A 781 11.56 -18.41 -24.46
N LEU A 782 11.00 -17.32 -25.00
CA LEU A 782 9.64 -17.30 -25.54
C LEU A 782 9.50 -18.28 -26.71
N VAL A 783 10.42 -18.23 -27.69
CA VAL A 783 10.45 -19.20 -28.81
C VAL A 783 10.64 -20.62 -28.29
N GLY A 784 11.47 -20.79 -27.26
CA GLY A 784 11.71 -22.05 -26.56
C GLY A 784 10.47 -22.64 -25.88
N SER A 785 9.54 -21.80 -25.41
CA SER A 785 8.29 -22.25 -24.77
C SER A 785 7.17 -22.60 -25.76
N LEU A 786 7.35 -22.37 -27.06
CA LEU A 786 6.32 -22.73 -28.05
C LEU A 786 6.18 -24.25 -28.17
N GLU A 787 4.97 -24.76 -27.92
CA GLU A 787 4.60 -26.14 -28.18
C GLU A 787 4.05 -26.24 -29.61
N LEU A 788 4.80 -26.90 -30.48
CA LEU A 788 4.39 -27.21 -31.86
C LEU A 788 4.25 -28.73 -31.98
N ASP A 789 3.23 -29.20 -32.69
CA ASP A 789 2.81 -30.61 -32.74
C ASP A 789 3.77 -31.46 -33.60
N SER A 790 5.00 -31.67 -33.11
CA SER A 790 6.12 -32.26 -33.84
C SER A 790 6.98 -33.17 -32.96
N ARG A 791 7.14 -34.43 -33.37
CA ARG A 791 8.00 -35.44 -32.69
C ARG A 791 9.44 -35.50 -33.22
N SER A 792 9.92 -34.45 -33.88
CA SER A 792 11.22 -34.43 -34.56
C SER A 792 12.27 -33.57 -33.85
N ILE A 793 13.55 -33.93 -34.01
CA ILE A 793 14.70 -33.19 -33.46
C ILE A 793 14.93 -31.85 -34.20
N ASN A 794 14.63 -31.80 -35.50
CA ASN A 794 14.75 -30.59 -36.32
C ASN A 794 13.38 -29.91 -36.46
N THR A 795 13.09 -28.97 -35.56
CA THR A 795 11.82 -28.22 -35.58
C THR A 795 12.01 -26.79 -36.06
N TRP A 796 10.92 -26.17 -36.51
CA TRP A 796 10.89 -24.74 -36.86
C TRP A 796 11.40 -23.85 -35.73
N LYS A 797 10.95 -24.10 -34.49
CA LYS A 797 11.43 -23.44 -33.26
C LYS A 797 12.95 -23.47 -33.15
N ASN A 798 13.57 -24.64 -33.33
CA ASN A 798 15.03 -24.79 -33.24
C ASN A 798 15.76 -24.05 -34.39
N GLY A 799 15.11 -23.92 -35.55
CA GLY A 799 15.58 -23.08 -36.65
C GLY A 799 15.59 -21.59 -36.31
N VAL A 800 14.49 -21.09 -35.77
CA VAL A 800 14.33 -19.68 -35.36
C VAL A 800 15.23 -19.32 -34.19
N GLU A 801 15.38 -20.20 -33.20
CA GLU A 801 16.32 -19.99 -32.11
C GLU A 801 17.76 -19.86 -32.61
N ARG A 802 18.19 -20.73 -33.53
CA ARG A 802 19.53 -20.62 -34.13
C ARG A 802 19.70 -19.33 -34.92
N ALA A 803 18.65 -18.90 -35.62
CA ALA A 803 18.66 -17.66 -36.36
C ALA A 803 18.87 -16.44 -35.45
N LEU A 804 18.20 -16.40 -34.29
CA LEU A 804 18.28 -15.28 -33.35
C LEU A 804 19.47 -15.36 -32.38
N LYS A 805 20.01 -16.57 -32.11
CA LYS A 805 21.18 -16.77 -31.23
C LYS A 805 22.43 -16.01 -31.68
N ASN A 806 22.56 -15.74 -32.98
CA ASN A 806 23.67 -14.97 -33.54
C ASN A 806 23.69 -13.50 -33.10
N TYR A 807 22.63 -13.00 -32.47
CA TYR A 807 22.50 -11.61 -32.01
C TYR A 807 22.42 -11.50 -30.47
N LEU A 808 22.79 -12.55 -29.75
CA LEU A 808 23.02 -12.44 -28.31
C LEU A 808 24.25 -11.57 -28.04
N PRO A 809 24.21 -10.65 -27.06
CA PRO A 809 25.39 -9.90 -26.68
C PRO A 809 26.48 -10.85 -26.15
N ASP A 810 27.73 -10.61 -26.56
CA ASP A 810 28.88 -11.34 -26.03
C ASP A 810 28.97 -11.14 -24.50
N GLY A 811 29.22 -12.23 -23.78
CA GLY A 811 29.15 -12.20 -22.33
C GLY A 811 29.50 -13.51 -21.64
N ILE A 812 29.69 -13.40 -20.33
CA ILE A 812 30.00 -14.50 -19.43
C ILE A 812 28.81 -15.45 -19.35
N ILE A 813 29.04 -16.74 -19.59
CA ILE A 813 28.02 -17.78 -19.42
C ILE A 813 27.88 -18.07 -17.92
N LYS A 814 26.78 -17.60 -17.30
CA LYS A 814 26.51 -17.85 -15.88
C LYS A 814 26.02 -19.29 -15.66
N GLY A 815 26.75 -20.05 -14.84
CA GLY A 815 26.35 -21.38 -14.37
C GLY A 815 27.07 -22.57 -15.03
N GLU A 816 27.85 -22.35 -16.09
CA GLU A 816 28.70 -23.37 -16.70
C GLU A 816 30.18 -23.05 -16.48
N VAL A 817 30.96 -24.06 -16.08
CA VAL A 817 32.42 -23.96 -15.89
C VAL A 817 33.14 -24.76 -16.96
N CYS A 818 34.34 -24.32 -17.34
CA CYS A 818 35.15 -24.99 -18.35
C CYS A 818 35.41 -26.45 -17.94
N PRO A 819 35.05 -27.44 -18.78
CA PRO A 819 35.24 -28.85 -18.43
C PRO A 819 36.72 -29.25 -18.38
N ASN A 820 37.63 -28.42 -18.91
CA ASN A 820 39.06 -28.70 -18.94
C ASN A 820 39.82 -28.11 -17.73
N CYS A 821 39.43 -26.93 -17.24
CA CYS A 821 40.17 -26.24 -16.16
C CYS A 821 39.29 -25.63 -15.05
N GLY A 822 37.97 -25.80 -15.12
CA GLY A 822 37.03 -25.19 -14.16
C GLY A 822 36.88 -23.67 -14.27
N GLY A 823 37.58 -23.03 -15.21
CA GLY A 823 37.55 -21.59 -15.44
C GLY A 823 36.25 -21.09 -16.05
N GLN A 824 36.08 -19.77 -16.06
CA GLN A 824 34.87 -19.12 -16.55
C GLN A 824 34.75 -19.25 -18.08
N LEU A 825 33.55 -19.58 -18.57
CA LEU A 825 33.26 -19.65 -20.00
C LEU A 825 32.68 -18.32 -20.49
N VAL A 826 33.19 -17.85 -21.61
CA VAL A 826 32.79 -16.61 -22.28
C VAL A 826 32.30 -16.96 -23.67
N LYS A 827 31.19 -16.36 -24.09
CA LYS A 827 30.66 -16.53 -25.44
C LYS A 827 31.19 -15.41 -26.33
N GLN A 828 31.82 -15.78 -27.44
CA GLN A 828 32.40 -14.84 -28.40
C GLN A 828 32.20 -15.40 -29.81
N GLU A 829 31.64 -14.60 -30.71
CA GLU A 829 31.40 -14.96 -32.13
C GLU A 829 30.63 -16.28 -32.34
N GLY A 830 29.68 -16.60 -31.45
CA GLY A 830 28.87 -17.83 -31.53
C GLY A 830 29.57 -19.10 -31.02
N CYS A 831 30.83 -19.00 -30.61
CA CYS A 831 31.58 -20.07 -29.97
C CYS A 831 31.73 -19.81 -28.46
N THR A 832 31.81 -20.89 -27.69
CA THR A 832 32.07 -20.84 -26.24
C THR A 832 33.56 -21.03 -26.01
N HIS A 833 34.21 -20.05 -25.38
CA HIS A 833 35.64 -20.05 -25.10
C HIS A 833 35.88 -20.04 -23.60
N CYS A 834 36.93 -20.72 -23.13
CA CYS A 834 37.42 -20.52 -21.78
C CYS A 834 38.48 -19.42 -21.77
N SER A 835 38.33 -18.45 -20.88
CA SER A 835 39.33 -17.38 -20.70
C SER A 835 40.63 -17.87 -20.06
N ASN A 836 40.64 -19.05 -19.44
CA ASN A 836 41.78 -19.60 -18.70
C ASN A 836 42.48 -20.77 -19.41
N CYS A 837 41.94 -21.31 -20.50
CA CYS A 837 42.61 -22.37 -21.28
C CYS A 837 42.09 -22.41 -22.72
N GLU A 838 42.73 -23.22 -23.58
CA GLU A 838 42.38 -23.35 -25.01
C GLU A 838 41.07 -24.12 -25.30
N TYR A 839 40.14 -24.18 -24.34
CA TYR A 839 38.88 -24.85 -24.55
C TYR A 839 37.96 -23.97 -25.41
N SER A 840 37.58 -24.48 -26.59
CA SER A 840 36.59 -23.85 -27.47
C SER A 840 35.53 -24.86 -27.91
N LYS A 841 34.25 -24.48 -27.88
CA LYS A 841 33.14 -25.27 -28.40
C LYS A 841 32.20 -24.38 -29.21
N CYS A 842 32.16 -24.58 -30.53
CA CYS A 842 31.22 -23.92 -31.43
C CYS A 842 29.97 -24.81 -31.60
N GLY A 843 28.78 -24.20 -31.63
CA GLY A 843 27.49 -24.89 -31.71
C GLY A 843 26.74 -24.58 -32.98
#